data_AF-A0A1F6LQ17-F1
#
_entry.id   AF-A0A1F6LQ17-F1
#
_cell.length_a   1.000
_cell.length_b   1.000
_cell.length_c   1.000
_cell.angle_alpha   90.00
_cell.angle_beta   90.00
_cell.angle_gamma   90.00
#
_symmetry.space_group_name_H-M   'P 1'
#
loop_
_entity.id
_entity.type
_entity.pdbx_description
1 polymer ?
#
loop_
_entity_poly.entity_id
_entity_poly.type
_entity_poly.pdbx_seq_one_letter_code
_entity_poly.pdbx_strand_id
1 'polypeptide(L)'
;MDRYICVHGHFYQPPRENPWLESVELQDSALPYHDWNRRIAQECYIANRASRILDGDGRILKIANNYANISFDFGPTLLSWMQDNIPDTYESILEADRQTRERFGGHGSAMAQGYNHMILPLANARDKYTQVLWGIRDFQSRFGRFPESLWLPETAVDLATLEVLAELGIKFTVLAPHQAGKTKPIVAPPGAVPAARPGATPAAAADAPAAPPEPPPAGVDPSTAYVLKLPSGRTINLFFYDGPVSRAVAFEKLLTSGETFAGRLMSAFSDARQRPQLVHIATDGETYGHHHPHGDMALAYAMHHIQAKQLAQIINYGQFLEKFPPAHEVEIVENSSWSCSHGVERWRSDCGCNSGNFPAWRQAWRAPLREALDWLRDRLAPLFEERAGRWLKDPWSARNDYISVILHRTPEETERFLSDHALRPLSEDEKISVTKLMEMQRHAMLMYTSCGWFFDELSGIETVQILQYAGRAIQLADDLFDAPIEEEFLARLEKAASNVPENVNGRVTFEKFVRPAMVDLSKAGAHYVISSLFETYTERQKIYCYSLERREEKRLETGKTRLLVGQVQVTSDVTCESTLLNYAVLYLGGHHLTGGVRPADGPGSAAAMVREISGAFSKSDFPAVIRLMERNFGSSNYSLKTLFKDEQRKILDAILESTLADIETVYRQIYEQHAPLARFLADLMVPLPKAIHTAAEFVITAGLRREIQKEPVDLARVRALLEEAHNAGVALDAASLAFTLRQQTEHLAGMALCDSRDPAADVTDSDLAALETLDAMVSLAAHLPFDVYLWRTQNTYYDALHRLYPVIQARAAQHDLSRRWVGVFLGLGDKLKVKTA
;
A
#
# COMPACT_ATOMS: atom_id res chain seq x y z
N MET A 1 6.87 -35.43 -21.04
CA MET A 1 5.58 -35.29 -20.33
C MET A 1 5.32 -33.82 -20.12
N ASP A 2 4.07 -33.39 -20.26
CA ASP A 2 3.70 -31.98 -20.14
C ASP A 2 3.63 -31.59 -18.66
N ARG A 3 4.69 -30.92 -18.18
CA ARG A 3 4.84 -30.44 -16.80
C ARG A 3 4.63 -28.93 -16.77
N TYR A 4 3.69 -28.47 -15.95
CA TYR A 4 3.30 -27.06 -15.84
C TYR A 4 3.47 -26.55 -14.41
N ILE A 5 3.96 -25.31 -14.27
CA ILE A 5 4.11 -24.64 -12.97
C ILE A 5 3.32 -23.33 -12.96
N CYS A 6 2.60 -23.09 -11.87
CA CYS A 6 1.97 -21.80 -11.56
C CYS A 6 2.21 -21.45 -10.09
N VAL A 7 2.98 -20.40 -9.81
CA VAL A 7 3.07 -19.82 -8.46
C VAL A 7 2.01 -18.74 -8.36
N HIS A 8 1.26 -18.72 -7.26
CA HIS A 8 0.29 -17.66 -6.98
C HIS A 8 0.68 -16.89 -5.72
N GLY A 9 0.78 -15.56 -5.83
CA GLY A 9 1.01 -14.66 -4.71
C GLY A 9 -0.23 -13.81 -4.43
N HIS A 10 -0.78 -13.93 -3.21
CA HIS A 10 -1.89 -13.10 -2.73
C HIS A 10 -1.34 -11.88 -1.99
N PHE A 11 -1.36 -10.70 -2.62
CA PHE A 11 -0.76 -9.48 -2.07
C PHE A 11 -1.84 -8.59 -1.44
N TYR A 12 -1.75 -8.38 -0.14
CA TYR A 12 -2.80 -7.66 0.57
C TYR A 12 -2.26 -6.96 1.82
N GLN A 13 -2.74 -5.74 2.03
CA GLN A 13 -2.63 -5.01 3.27
C GLN A 13 -4.03 -4.62 3.73
N PRO A 14 -4.35 -4.73 5.04
CA PRO A 14 -5.58 -4.17 5.54
C PRO A 14 -5.71 -2.69 5.14
N PRO A 15 -6.92 -2.24 4.77
CA PRO A 15 -7.23 -0.82 4.70
C PRO A 15 -6.75 -0.16 6.00
N ARG A 16 -5.95 0.89 5.87
CA ARG A 16 -5.31 1.63 6.98
C ARG A 16 -5.62 3.11 6.94
N GLU A 17 -6.41 3.51 5.95
CA GLU A 17 -6.84 4.88 5.77
C GLU A 17 -7.71 5.28 6.95
N ASN A 18 -7.38 6.42 7.57
CA ASN A 18 -8.24 7.04 8.56
C ASN A 18 -9.60 7.35 7.87
N PRO A 19 -10.74 6.84 8.38
CA PRO A 19 -12.05 6.96 7.71
C PRO A 19 -12.58 8.38 7.52
N TRP A 20 -11.98 9.34 8.21
CA TRP A 20 -12.32 10.75 8.09
C TRP A 20 -11.38 11.52 7.17
N LEU A 21 -10.18 10.98 6.90
CA LEU A 21 -9.17 11.63 6.07
C LEU A 21 -9.03 10.97 4.68
N GLU A 22 -9.45 9.70 4.52
CA GLU A 22 -9.16 8.87 3.35
C GLU A 22 -7.64 8.78 3.05
N SER A 23 -6.81 8.80 4.10
CA SER A 23 -5.35 8.71 4.01
C SER A 23 -4.78 7.89 5.15
N VAL A 24 -3.67 7.20 4.89
CA VAL A 24 -2.91 6.47 5.90
C VAL A 24 -2.04 7.47 6.67
N GLU A 25 -2.30 7.64 7.97
CA GLU A 25 -1.49 8.49 8.86
C GLU A 25 -0.17 7.80 9.26
N LEU A 26 0.78 8.57 9.79
CA LEU A 26 2.04 8.07 10.35
C LEU A 26 1.80 6.97 11.42
N GLN A 27 2.54 5.86 11.28
CA GLN A 27 2.54 4.73 12.20
C GLN A 27 3.95 4.51 12.76
N ASP A 28 4.16 4.89 14.03
CA ASP A 28 5.49 4.84 14.68
C ASP A 28 6.14 3.43 14.66
N SER A 29 5.33 2.37 14.62
CA SER A 29 5.82 0.99 14.54
C SER A 29 6.42 0.62 13.17
N ALA A 30 6.26 1.46 12.16
CA ALA A 30 6.82 1.28 10.82
C ALA A 30 8.15 2.01 10.59
N LEU A 31 8.68 2.73 11.58
CA LEU A 31 9.93 3.48 11.44
C LEU A 31 11.09 2.62 10.89
N PRO A 32 11.94 3.18 10.00
CA PRO A 32 12.00 4.59 9.59
C PRO A 32 11.00 4.99 8.48
N TYR A 33 10.12 4.09 8.06
CA TYR A 33 9.09 4.41 7.07
C TYR A 33 7.91 5.15 7.71
N HIS A 34 7.17 5.90 6.89
CA HIS A 34 5.98 6.64 7.32
C HIS A 34 4.92 5.71 7.91
N ASP A 35 4.65 4.59 7.24
CA ASP A 35 3.58 3.65 7.58
C ASP A 35 3.94 2.24 7.09
N TRP A 36 3.14 1.25 7.51
CA TRP A 36 3.37 -0.16 7.15
C TRP A 36 3.22 -0.43 5.65
N ASN A 37 2.35 0.29 4.93
CA ASN A 37 2.22 0.13 3.48
C ASN A 37 3.52 0.55 2.79
N ARG A 38 4.14 1.68 3.17
CA ARG A 38 5.44 2.10 2.62
C ARG A 38 6.56 1.12 2.94
N ARG A 39 6.61 0.61 4.16
CA ARG A 39 7.62 -0.37 4.57
C ARG A 39 7.52 -1.63 3.73
N ILE A 40 6.34 -2.24 3.67
CA ILE A 40 6.11 -3.50 2.94
C ILE A 40 6.25 -3.28 1.43
N ALA A 41 5.85 -2.12 0.92
CA ALA A 41 6.09 -1.76 -0.47
C ALA A 41 7.59 -1.78 -0.81
N GLN A 42 8.44 -1.21 0.03
CA GLN A 42 9.89 -1.22 -0.19
C GLN A 42 10.49 -2.63 -0.04
N GLU A 43 10.05 -3.40 0.96
CA GLU A 43 10.59 -4.72 1.29
C GLU A 43 10.07 -5.83 0.36
N CYS A 44 8.92 -5.64 -0.30
CA CYS A 44 8.26 -6.67 -1.11
C CYS A 44 7.80 -6.14 -2.47
N TYR A 45 6.87 -5.18 -2.53
CA TYR A 45 6.16 -4.90 -3.79
C TYR A 45 7.05 -4.29 -4.87
N ILE A 46 7.88 -3.32 -4.47
CA ILE A 46 8.88 -2.65 -5.32
C ILE A 46 10.02 -3.61 -5.65
N ALA A 47 10.42 -4.46 -4.70
CA ALA A 47 11.45 -5.47 -4.91
C ALA A 47 11.04 -6.49 -5.98
N ASN A 48 9.80 -7.01 -5.93
CA ASN A 48 9.28 -7.98 -6.91
C ASN A 48 9.13 -7.42 -8.32
N ARG A 49 8.90 -6.11 -8.47
CA ARG A 49 8.87 -5.44 -9.79
C ARG A 49 10.22 -5.53 -10.50
N ALA A 50 11.32 -5.48 -9.75
CA ALA A 50 12.68 -5.40 -10.27
C ALA A 50 13.61 -6.28 -9.44
N SER A 51 13.34 -7.58 -9.40
CA SER A 51 14.12 -8.51 -8.60
C SER A 51 15.42 -8.91 -9.29
N ARG A 52 16.51 -9.04 -8.53
CA ARG A 52 17.84 -9.31 -9.06
C ARG A 52 18.11 -10.81 -9.16
N ILE A 53 18.58 -11.23 -10.32
CA ILE A 53 19.23 -12.53 -10.53
C ILE A 53 20.74 -12.26 -10.58
N LEU A 54 21.47 -12.86 -9.65
CA LEU A 54 22.92 -12.68 -9.54
C LEU A 54 23.68 -13.84 -10.19
N ASP A 55 24.89 -13.57 -10.66
CA ASP A 55 25.86 -14.61 -11.03
C ASP A 55 26.71 -15.07 -9.82
N GLY A 56 27.66 -15.99 -10.07
CA GLY A 56 28.52 -16.55 -9.03
C GLY A 56 29.48 -15.55 -8.36
N ASP A 57 29.72 -14.39 -8.98
CA ASP A 57 30.54 -13.30 -8.43
C ASP A 57 29.69 -12.25 -7.70
N GLY A 58 28.37 -12.46 -7.59
CA GLY A 58 27.44 -11.52 -6.98
C GLY A 58 27.12 -10.32 -7.86
N ARG A 59 27.36 -10.40 -9.18
CA ARG A 59 26.97 -9.36 -10.14
C ARG A 59 25.54 -9.61 -10.63
N ILE A 60 24.79 -8.54 -10.86
CA ILE A 60 23.45 -8.56 -11.44
C ILE A 60 23.57 -9.04 -12.88
N LEU A 61 23.14 -10.28 -13.11
CA LEU A 61 23.01 -10.89 -14.42
C LEU A 61 21.74 -10.41 -15.12
N LYS A 62 20.63 -10.32 -14.36
CA LYS A 62 19.33 -9.93 -14.87
C LYS A 62 18.49 -9.25 -13.80
N ILE A 63 17.65 -8.30 -14.21
CA ILE A 63 16.56 -7.77 -13.39
C ILE A 63 15.24 -8.29 -13.96
N ALA A 64 14.43 -8.93 -13.13
CA ALA A 64 13.19 -9.59 -13.53
C ALA A 64 11.99 -8.99 -12.79
N ASN A 65 10.89 -8.81 -13.53
CA ASN A 65 9.59 -8.54 -12.94
C ASN A 65 8.93 -9.88 -12.58
N ASN A 66 8.81 -10.17 -11.28
CA ASN A 66 8.21 -11.42 -10.81
C ASN A 66 6.73 -11.50 -11.18
N TYR A 67 5.99 -10.38 -11.19
CA TYR A 67 4.57 -10.35 -11.53
C TYR A 67 4.29 -10.87 -12.95
N ALA A 68 5.23 -10.71 -13.89
CA ALA A 68 5.11 -11.21 -15.26
C ALA A 68 5.37 -12.73 -15.39
N ASN A 69 5.74 -13.41 -14.29
CA ASN A 69 6.10 -14.83 -14.26
C ASN A 69 5.30 -15.66 -13.25
N ILE A 70 4.39 -15.03 -12.50
CA ILE A 70 3.51 -15.69 -11.54
C ILE A 70 2.04 -15.33 -11.85
N SER A 71 1.11 -16.06 -11.23
CA SER A 71 -0.25 -15.56 -11.02
C SER A 71 -0.30 -14.74 -9.74
N PHE A 72 -1.18 -13.76 -9.66
CA PHE A 72 -1.28 -12.90 -8.49
C PHE A 72 -2.67 -12.30 -8.34
N ASP A 73 -3.01 -11.86 -7.14
CA ASP A 73 -4.03 -10.85 -6.88
C ASP A 73 -3.44 -9.76 -5.98
N PHE A 74 -3.98 -8.54 -6.12
CA PHE A 74 -3.71 -7.45 -5.21
C PHE A 74 -5.05 -6.96 -4.65
N GLY A 75 -5.11 -6.74 -3.33
CA GLY A 75 -6.28 -6.18 -2.69
C GLY A 75 -6.65 -4.79 -3.26
N PRO A 76 -7.94 -4.50 -3.55
CA PRO A 76 -8.36 -3.22 -4.13
C PRO A 76 -7.93 -1.98 -3.36
N THR A 77 -7.97 -2.02 -2.02
CA THR A 77 -7.53 -0.89 -1.19
C THR A 77 -6.02 -0.66 -1.28
N LEU A 78 -5.24 -1.73 -1.35
CA LEU A 78 -3.79 -1.64 -1.60
C LEU A 78 -3.52 -1.07 -2.99
N LEU A 79 -4.23 -1.49 -4.03
CA LEU A 79 -4.08 -0.94 -5.39
C LEU A 79 -4.38 0.56 -5.45
N SER A 80 -5.45 1.02 -4.78
CA SER A 80 -5.74 2.46 -4.65
C SER A 80 -4.58 3.19 -3.99
N TRP A 81 -4.06 2.68 -2.87
CA TRP A 81 -2.91 3.30 -2.19
C TRP A 81 -1.66 3.32 -3.08
N MET A 82 -1.38 2.24 -3.81
CA MET A 82 -0.22 2.12 -4.70
C MET A 82 -0.29 3.11 -5.87
N GLN A 83 -1.48 3.36 -6.40
CA GLN A 83 -1.70 4.30 -7.51
C GLN A 83 -1.21 5.71 -7.14
N ASP A 84 -1.47 6.16 -5.91
CA ASP A 84 -1.09 7.50 -5.46
C ASP A 84 0.34 7.57 -4.87
N ASN A 85 0.82 6.48 -4.25
CA ASN A 85 2.06 6.50 -3.47
C ASN A 85 3.27 5.87 -4.18
N ILE A 86 3.05 4.89 -5.06
CA ILE A 86 4.10 4.18 -5.82
C ILE A 86 3.64 3.88 -7.26
N PRO A 87 3.25 4.92 -8.05
CA PRO A 87 2.61 4.77 -9.36
C PRO A 87 3.43 3.90 -10.33
N ASP A 88 4.76 4.01 -10.33
CA ASP A 88 5.59 3.20 -11.23
C ASP A 88 5.46 1.68 -10.96
N THR A 89 5.24 1.29 -9.71
CA THR A 89 5.05 -0.12 -9.32
C THR A 89 3.64 -0.57 -9.64
N TYR A 90 2.64 0.28 -9.36
CA TYR A 90 1.26 0.07 -9.78
C TYR A 90 1.15 -0.21 -11.29
N GLU A 91 1.71 0.67 -12.12
CA GLU A 91 1.71 0.50 -13.59
C GLU A 91 2.44 -0.77 -14.04
N SER A 92 3.50 -1.17 -13.35
CA SER A 92 4.24 -2.39 -13.67
C SER A 92 3.46 -3.67 -13.34
N ILE A 93 2.55 -3.63 -12.37
CA ILE A 93 1.62 -4.72 -12.07
C ILE A 93 0.57 -4.84 -13.17
N LEU A 94 0.00 -3.72 -13.63
CA LEU A 94 -0.95 -3.71 -14.75
C LEU A 94 -0.30 -4.17 -16.06
N GLU A 95 0.91 -3.71 -16.33
CA GLU A 95 1.72 -4.14 -17.48
C GLU A 95 2.03 -5.64 -17.42
N ALA A 96 2.35 -6.20 -16.24
CA ALA A 96 2.58 -7.63 -16.09
C ALA A 96 1.34 -8.46 -16.48
N ASP A 97 0.12 -8.01 -16.15
CA ASP A 97 -1.09 -8.66 -16.65
C ASP A 97 -1.22 -8.58 -18.17
N ARG A 98 -0.92 -7.42 -18.77
CA ARG A 98 -0.95 -7.25 -20.24
C ARG A 98 0.05 -8.18 -20.94
N GLN A 99 1.29 -8.27 -20.46
CA GLN A 99 2.31 -9.17 -21.00
C GLN A 99 1.92 -10.64 -20.87
N THR A 100 1.35 -11.02 -19.74
CA THR A 100 0.93 -12.41 -19.52
C THR A 100 -0.26 -12.79 -20.38
N ARG A 101 -1.19 -11.87 -20.69
CA ARG A 101 -2.26 -12.10 -21.68
C ARG A 101 -1.71 -12.41 -23.07
N GLU A 102 -0.73 -11.65 -23.54
CA GLU A 102 -0.09 -11.91 -24.83
C GLU A 102 0.60 -13.28 -24.84
N ARG A 103 1.32 -13.61 -23.76
CA ARG A 103 2.03 -14.88 -23.60
C ARG A 103 1.11 -16.09 -23.46
N PHE A 104 -0.04 -15.94 -22.80
CA PHE A 104 -0.90 -17.05 -22.40
C PHE A 104 -2.21 -17.11 -23.17
N GLY A 105 -2.25 -16.64 -24.42
CA GLY A 105 -3.40 -16.85 -25.32
C GLY A 105 -4.63 -16.01 -24.98
N GLY A 106 -4.43 -14.83 -24.37
CA GLY A 106 -5.49 -13.93 -23.94
C GLY A 106 -5.79 -13.99 -22.44
N HIS A 107 -5.29 -15.00 -21.74
CA HIS A 107 -5.46 -15.20 -20.30
C HIS A 107 -4.44 -14.40 -19.48
N GLY A 108 -4.90 -13.48 -18.64
CA GLY A 108 -4.02 -12.69 -17.77
C GLY A 108 -3.73 -13.38 -16.44
N SER A 109 -2.57 -13.08 -15.86
CA SER A 109 -2.16 -13.65 -14.57
C SER A 109 -2.85 -13.03 -13.35
N ALA A 110 -3.39 -11.81 -13.48
CA ALA A 110 -4.06 -11.10 -12.39
C ALA A 110 -5.46 -11.66 -12.14
N MET A 111 -5.79 -11.85 -10.87
CA MET A 111 -7.12 -12.24 -10.37
C MET A 111 -7.77 -11.08 -9.61
N ALA A 112 -9.10 -11.00 -9.63
CA ALA A 112 -9.83 -10.08 -8.76
C ALA A 112 -9.81 -10.59 -7.31
N GLN A 113 -10.22 -9.76 -6.35
CA GLN A 113 -10.35 -10.13 -4.94
C GLN A 113 -11.68 -9.58 -4.38
N GLY A 114 -12.24 -10.21 -3.35
CA GLY A 114 -13.30 -9.57 -2.56
C GLY A 114 -12.84 -8.20 -2.03
N TYR A 115 -13.66 -7.16 -2.27
CA TYR A 115 -13.19 -5.77 -2.26
C TYR A 115 -12.51 -5.30 -0.96
N ASN A 116 -13.17 -5.48 0.19
CA ASN A 116 -12.65 -5.10 1.51
C ASN A 116 -11.95 -6.26 2.25
N HIS A 117 -11.65 -7.36 1.55
CA HIS A 117 -11.12 -8.58 2.18
C HIS A 117 -12.00 -9.09 3.35
N MET A 118 -13.33 -8.98 3.19
CA MET A 118 -14.33 -9.50 4.13
C MET A 118 -14.44 -11.03 4.02
N ILE A 119 -14.58 -11.74 5.14
CA ILE A 119 -14.84 -13.19 5.14
C ILE A 119 -16.24 -13.47 4.61
N LEU A 120 -16.32 -13.78 3.31
CA LEU A 120 -17.58 -13.88 2.58
C LEU A 120 -18.56 -14.90 3.18
N PRO A 121 -18.15 -16.11 3.63
CA PRO A 121 -19.10 -17.04 4.26
C PRO A 121 -19.79 -16.48 5.51
N LEU A 122 -19.17 -15.52 6.20
CA LEU A 122 -19.75 -14.88 7.37
C LEU A 122 -20.54 -13.60 7.03
N ALA A 123 -20.52 -13.14 5.79
CA ALA A 123 -21.26 -11.98 5.33
C ALA A 123 -22.74 -12.32 5.09
N ASN A 124 -23.62 -11.34 5.30
CA ASN A 124 -25.00 -11.48 4.82
C ASN A 124 -25.04 -11.52 3.28
N ALA A 125 -26.17 -11.94 2.69
CA ALA A 125 -26.29 -12.12 1.25
C ALA A 125 -26.03 -10.83 0.43
N ARG A 126 -26.50 -9.67 0.92
CA ARG A 126 -26.35 -8.40 0.22
C ARG A 126 -24.90 -7.92 0.22
N ASP A 127 -24.22 -8.01 1.35
CA ASP A 127 -22.82 -7.59 1.47
C ASP A 127 -21.91 -8.54 0.70
N LYS A 128 -22.17 -9.86 0.78
CA LYS A 128 -21.49 -10.88 -0.02
C LYS A 128 -21.54 -10.57 -1.52
N TYR A 129 -22.74 -10.30 -2.06
CA TYR A 129 -22.91 -9.93 -3.47
C TYR A 129 -22.08 -8.69 -3.85
N THR A 130 -22.16 -7.65 -3.05
CA THR A 130 -21.48 -6.38 -3.32
C THR A 130 -19.98 -6.47 -3.20
N GLN A 131 -19.44 -7.24 -2.24
CA GLN A 131 -18.00 -7.43 -2.11
C GLN A 131 -17.40 -8.11 -3.33
N VAL A 132 -18.13 -9.06 -3.94
CA VAL A 132 -17.74 -9.71 -5.19
C VAL A 132 -17.89 -8.75 -6.37
N LEU A 133 -19.03 -8.06 -6.48
CA LEU A 133 -19.29 -7.10 -7.56
C LEU A 133 -18.28 -5.95 -7.56
N TRP A 134 -18.00 -5.35 -6.41
CA TRP A 134 -17.02 -4.28 -6.26
C TRP A 134 -15.61 -4.75 -6.59
N GLY A 135 -15.25 -5.97 -6.18
CA GLY A 135 -13.98 -6.59 -6.56
C GLY A 135 -13.83 -6.74 -8.07
N ILE A 136 -14.90 -7.15 -8.76
CA ILE A 136 -14.94 -7.24 -10.22
C ILE A 136 -14.82 -5.86 -10.87
N ARG A 137 -15.57 -4.86 -10.38
CA ARG A 137 -15.59 -3.50 -10.94
C ARG A 137 -14.27 -2.78 -10.76
N ASP A 138 -13.64 -2.90 -9.58
CA ASP A 138 -12.29 -2.41 -9.32
C ASP A 138 -11.28 -3.05 -10.29
N PHE A 139 -11.32 -4.37 -10.43
CA PHE A 139 -10.46 -5.08 -11.38
C PHE A 139 -10.64 -4.58 -12.81
N GLN A 140 -11.89 -4.43 -13.27
CA GLN A 140 -12.18 -3.93 -14.62
C GLN A 140 -11.66 -2.50 -14.83
N SER A 141 -11.83 -1.63 -13.85
CA SER A 141 -11.39 -0.24 -13.91
C SER A 141 -9.87 -0.12 -14.04
N ARG A 142 -9.11 -1.06 -13.46
CA ARG A 142 -7.64 -1.01 -13.43
C ARG A 142 -6.99 -1.79 -14.57
N PHE A 143 -7.42 -3.04 -14.76
CA PHE A 143 -6.81 -3.96 -15.73
C PHE A 143 -7.48 -3.90 -17.12
N GLY A 144 -8.59 -3.17 -17.27
CA GLY A 144 -9.26 -2.96 -18.57
C GLY A 144 -9.88 -4.23 -19.17
N ARG A 145 -10.11 -5.27 -18.37
CA ARG A 145 -10.75 -6.53 -18.78
C ARG A 145 -11.59 -7.13 -17.67
N PHE A 146 -12.49 -8.04 -18.01
CA PHE A 146 -13.23 -8.82 -17.02
C PHE A 146 -12.30 -9.86 -16.33
N PRO A 147 -12.36 -10.03 -15.00
CA PRO A 147 -11.57 -11.05 -14.31
C PRO A 147 -12.14 -12.45 -14.56
N GLU A 148 -11.30 -13.40 -14.95
CA GLU A 148 -11.74 -14.80 -15.10
C GLU A 148 -11.89 -15.51 -13.75
N SER A 149 -11.26 -14.98 -12.71
CA SER A 149 -11.19 -15.58 -11.39
C SER A 149 -11.16 -14.53 -10.30
N LEU A 150 -11.57 -14.95 -9.11
CA LEU A 150 -11.56 -14.12 -7.91
C LEU A 150 -10.95 -14.88 -6.73
N TRP A 151 -9.97 -14.27 -6.08
CA TRP A 151 -9.41 -14.72 -4.82
C TRP A 151 -10.39 -14.42 -3.68
N LEU A 152 -10.85 -15.48 -3.02
CA LEU A 152 -11.70 -15.36 -1.84
C LEU A 152 -10.83 -14.95 -0.65
N PRO A 153 -11.20 -13.92 0.13
CA PRO A 153 -10.44 -13.54 1.33
C PRO A 153 -10.21 -14.74 2.24
N GLU A 154 -8.94 -15.03 2.55
CA GLU A 154 -8.51 -16.20 3.32
C GLU A 154 -8.89 -17.56 2.70
N THR A 155 -9.15 -17.59 1.39
CA THR A 155 -9.81 -18.69 0.66
C THR A 155 -11.10 -19.17 1.35
N ALA A 156 -11.73 -18.30 2.14
CA ALA A 156 -12.90 -18.66 2.93
C ALA A 156 -14.09 -18.92 2.02
N VAL A 157 -14.66 -20.12 2.09
CA VAL A 157 -15.63 -20.60 1.09
C VAL A 157 -16.87 -21.26 1.71
N ASP A 158 -18.01 -20.98 1.10
CA ASP A 158 -19.29 -21.69 1.25
C ASP A 158 -19.99 -21.75 -0.12
N LEU A 159 -21.02 -22.60 -0.27
CA LEU A 159 -21.77 -22.72 -1.53
C LEU A 159 -22.44 -21.39 -1.92
N ALA A 160 -22.92 -20.62 -0.95
CA ALA A 160 -23.55 -19.32 -1.20
C ALA A 160 -22.57 -18.30 -1.81
N THR A 161 -21.29 -18.33 -1.42
CA THR A 161 -20.24 -17.50 -2.01
C THR A 161 -19.93 -17.94 -3.43
N LEU A 162 -19.81 -19.25 -3.67
CA LEU A 162 -19.57 -19.78 -5.01
C LEU A 162 -20.74 -19.52 -5.97
N GLU A 163 -21.98 -19.52 -5.48
CA GLU A 163 -23.16 -19.08 -6.23
C GLU A 163 -23.05 -17.64 -6.71
N VAL A 164 -22.66 -16.73 -5.82
CA VAL A 164 -22.46 -15.31 -6.18
C VAL A 164 -21.35 -15.16 -7.21
N LEU A 165 -20.23 -15.88 -7.07
CA LEU A 165 -19.14 -15.86 -8.06
C LEU A 165 -19.65 -16.34 -9.44
N ALA A 166 -20.34 -17.47 -9.48
CA ALA A 166 -20.86 -18.03 -10.73
C ALA A 166 -21.96 -17.16 -11.36
N GLU A 167 -22.82 -16.56 -10.54
CA GLU A 167 -23.84 -15.60 -10.99
C GLU A 167 -23.23 -14.37 -11.64
N LEU A 168 -22.14 -13.84 -11.06
CA LEU A 168 -21.43 -12.69 -11.57
C LEU A 168 -20.43 -13.03 -12.69
N GLY A 169 -20.37 -14.28 -13.16
CA GLY A 169 -19.59 -14.69 -14.33
C GLY A 169 -18.13 -15.08 -14.07
N ILE A 170 -17.73 -15.27 -12.80
CA ILE A 170 -16.41 -15.78 -12.45
C ILE A 170 -16.29 -17.25 -12.88
N LYS A 171 -15.22 -17.59 -13.60
CA LYS A 171 -15.01 -18.94 -14.16
C LYS A 171 -14.39 -19.92 -13.17
N PHE A 172 -13.49 -19.44 -12.32
CA PHE A 172 -12.81 -20.29 -11.33
C PHE A 172 -12.33 -19.54 -10.08
N THR A 173 -12.02 -20.29 -9.03
CA THR A 173 -11.27 -19.80 -7.86
C THR A 173 -10.26 -20.86 -7.38
N VAL A 174 -9.40 -20.49 -6.43
CA VAL A 174 -8.33 -21.32 -5.88
C VAL A 174 -8.60 -21.56 -4.40
N LEU A 175 -8.51 -22.82 -3.96
CA LEU A 175 -8.77 -23.26 -2.59
C LEU A 175 -7.62 -24.13 -2.05
N ALA A 176 -7.58 -24.29 -0.73
CA ALA A 176 -6.68 -25.22 -0.06
C ALA A 176 -7.16 -26.67 -0.21
N PRO A 177 -6.26 -27.66 -0.26
CA PRO A 177 -6.62 -29.05 -0.54
C PRO A 177 -7.55 -29.67 0.52
N HIS A 178 -7.50 -29.22 1.78
CA HIS A 178 -8.41 -29.69 2.83
C HIS A 178 -9.83 -29.13 2.71
N GLN A 179 -10.05 -28.15 1.84
CA GLN A 179 -11.39 -27.61 1.56
C GLN A 179 -12.13 -28.44 0.50
N ALA A 180 -11.46 -29.39 -0.15
CA ALA A 180 -12.09 -30.34 -1.04
C ALA A 180 -12.87 -31.40 -0.24
N GLY A 181 -14.10 -31.64 -0.65
CA GLY A 181 -14.94 -32.75 -0.22
C GLY A 181 -14.71 -33.99 -1.11
N LYS A 182 -15.80 -34.68 -1.44
CA LYS A 182 -15.74 -35.88 -2.30
C LYS A 182 -15.49 -35.50 -3.75
N THR A 183 -14.71 -36.32 -4.45
CA THR A 183 -14.46 -36.20 -5.88
C THR A 183 -15.05 -37.40 -6.64
N LYS A 184 -15.46 -37.19 -7.89
CA LYS A 184 -15.88 -38.27 -8.79
C LYS A 184 -15.58 -37.92 -10.25
N PRO A 185 -15.30 -38.90 -11.12
CA PRO A 185 -15.13 -38.64 -12.56
C PRO A 185 -16.41 -38.11 -13.21
N ILE A 186 -16.26 -37.21 -14.18
CA ILE A 186 -17.36 -36.80 -15.07
C ILE A 186 -17.57 -37.93 -16.07
N VAL A 187 -18.66 -38.67 -15.93
CA VAL A 187 -19.04 -39.70 -16.91
C VAL A 187 -19.61 -38.99 -18.13
N ALA A 188 -18.90 -39.05 -19.26
CA ALA A 188 -19.43 -38.56 -20.53
C ALA A 188 -20.71 -39.33 -20.90
N PRO A 189 -21.77 -38.65 -21.40
CA PRO A 189 -22.92 -39.36 -21.93
C PRO A 189 -22.48 -40.28 -23.08
N PRO A 190 -23.07 -41.49 -23.23
CA PRO A 190 -22.72 -42.39 -24.31
C PRO A 190 -22.90 -41.69 -25.66
N GLY A 191 -21.81 -41.49 -26.42
CA GLY A 191 -21.84 -40.87 -27.75
C GLY A 191 -21.17 -39.50 -27.88
N ALA A 192 -20.61 -38.92 -26.81
CA ALA A 192 -19.82 -37.69 -26.93
C ALA A 192 -18.47 -37.95 -27.63
N VAL A 193 -18.28 -37.38 -28.82
CA VAL A 193 -17.00 -37.41 -29.54
C VAL A 193 -16.03 -36.43 -28.87
N PRO A 194 -14.83 -36.86 -28.44
CA PRO A 194 -13.86 -35.94 -27.86
C PRO A 194 -13.44 -34.90 -28.91
N ALA A 195 -13.45 -33.62 -28.53
CA ALA A 195 -12.96 -32.54 -29.38
C ALA A 195 -11.49 -32.80 -29.76
N ALA A 196 -11.19 -32.75 -31.06
CA ALA A 196 -9.85 -32.97 -31.57
C ALA A 196 -8.88 -31.92 -31.00
N ARG A 197 -7.70 -32.36 -30.55
CA ARG A 197 -6.60 -31.47 -30.14
C ARG A 197 -6.24 -30.52 -31.29
N PRO A 198 -6.08 -29.21 -31.07
CA PRO A 198 -5.54 -28.32 -32.08
C PRO A 198 -4.10 -28.75 -32.40
N GLY A 199 -3.82 -29.11 -33.66
CA GLY A 199 -2.48 -29.47 -34.14
C GLY A 199 -2.20 -30.95 -34.38
N ALA A 200 -3.17 -31.86 -34.21
CA ALA A 200 -2.99 -33.26 -34.60
C ALA A 200 -3.15 -33.43 -36.13
N THR A 201 -2.10 -33.90 -36.81
CA THR A 201 -2.22 -34.33 -38.21
C THR A 201 -3.06 -35.61 -38.31
N PRO A 202 -3.78 -35.85 -39.43
CA PRO A 202 -4.81 -36.90 -39.52
C PRO A 202 -4.30 -38.35 -39.44
N ALA A 203 -3.01 -38.59 -39.20
CA ALA A 203 -2.38 -39.91 -39.29
C ALA A 203 -1.97 -40.53 -37.93
N ALA A 204 -2.26 -39.89 -36.79
CA ALA A 204 -1.90 -40.42 -35.46
C ALA A 204 -3.10 -40.64 -34.52
N ALA A 205 -4.34 -40.59 -35.03
CA ALA A 205 -5.56 -40.65 -34.22
C ALA A 205 -6.24 -42.04 -34.15
N ALA A 206 -5.52 -43.12 -34.48
CA ALA A 206 -5.96 -44.48 -34.23
C ALA A 206 -4.83 -45.22 -33.50
N ASP A 207 -5.14 -45.84 -32.37
CA ASP A 207 -4.26 -46.67 -31.52
C ASP A 207 -3.60 -46.02 -30.28
N ALA A 208 -4.35 -45.22 -29.52
CA ALA A 208 -4.08 -45.10 -28.08
C ALA A 208 -5.32 -45.55 -27.28
N PRO A 209 -5.26 -46.67 -26.53
CA PRO A 209 -6.35 -47.05 -25.65
C PRO A 209 -6.52 -45.97 -24.56
N ALA A 210 -7.76 -45.52 -24.36
CA ALA A 210 -8.10 -44.66 -23.24
C ALA A 210 -7.70 -45.38 -21.94
N ALA A 211 -6.71 -44.83 -21.25
CA ALA A 211 -6.31 -45.34 -19.94
C ALA A 211 -7.53 -45.28 -19.00
N PRO A 212 -7.83 -46.35 -18.24
CA PRO A 212 -8.91 -46.32 -17.26
C PRO A 212 -8.68 -45.18 -16.26
N PRO A 213 -9.74 -44.53 -15.76
CA PRO A 213 -9.60 -43.50 -14.74
C PRO A 213 -8.92 -44.11 -13.52
N GLU A 214 -7.76 -43.57 -13.15
CA GLU A 214 -7.10 -43.91 -11.89
C GLU A 214 -8.08 -43.65 -10.73
N PRO A 215 -8.16 -44.55 -9.73
CA PRO A 215 -8.92 -44.26 -8.53
C PRO A 215 -8.34 -43.00 -7.85
N PRO A 216 -9.18 -42.07 -7.37
CA PRO A 216 -8.69 -40.87 -6.73
C PRO A 216 -7.84 -41.26 -5.51
N PRO A 217 -6.70 -40.59 -5.27
CA PRO A 217 -5.95 -40.76 -4.03
C PRO A 217 -6.85 -40.45 -2.82
N ALA A 218 -6.43 -40.86 -1.62
CA ALA A 218 -7.07 -40.37 -0.41
C ALA A 218 -6.86 -38.84 -0.32
N GLY A 219 -7.87 -38.06 -0.72
CA GLY A 219 -7.80 -36.60 -0.84
C GLY A 219 -7.96 -36.11 -2.28
N VAL A 220 -7.80 -34.80 -2.48
CA VAL A 220 -7.87 -34.17 -3.80
C VAL A 220 -6.50 -34.24 -4.50
N ASP A 221 -6.45 -34.57 -5.79
CA ASP A 221 -5.22 -34.46 -6.58
C ASP A 221 -5.04 -32.99 -7.01
N PRO A 222 -4.01 -32.27 -6.50
CA PRO A 222 -3.79 -30.85 -6.80
C PRO A 222 -3.27 -30.61 -8.22
N SER A 223 -2.98 -31.66 -8.99
CA SER A 223 -2.38 -31.52 -10.31
C SER A 223 -3.35 -31.21 -11.46
N THR A 224 -4.62 -30.96 -11.15
CA THR A 224 -5.69 -30.75 -12.12
C THR A 224 -6.80 -29.86 -11.57
N ALA A 225 -7.66 -29.35 -12.45
CA ALA A 225 -8.85 -28.59 -12.07
C ALA A 225 -10.07 -29.51 -11.89
N TYR A 226 -11.03 -29.06 -11.08
CA TYR A 226 -12.30 -29.75 -10.81
C TYR A 226 -13.47 -28.83 -11.15
N VAL A 227 -14.64 -29.42 -11.43
CA VAL A 227 -15.89 -28.67 -11.57
C VAL A 227 -16.79 -28.91 -10.35
N LEU A 228 -17.38 -27.87 -9.81
CA LEU A 228 -18.40 -27.96 -8.76
C LEU A 228 -19.77 -27.58 -9.35
N LYS A 229 -20.77 -28.43 -9.11
CA LYS A 229 -22.18 -28.16 -9.45
C LYS A 229 -22.85 -27.46 -8.28
N LEU A 230 -23.41 -26.28 -8.54
CA LEU A 230 -24.03 -25.44 -7.53
C LEU A 230 -25.54 -25.73 -7.41
N PRO A 231 -26.16 -25.42 -6.25
CA PRO A 231 -27.61 -25.62 -6.04
C PRO A 231 -28.52 -25.01 -7.11
N SER A 232 -28.14 -23.87 -7.71
CA SER A 232 -28.87 -23.21 -8.80
C SER A 232 -28.80 -23.92 -10.15
N GLY A 233 -27.95 -24.94 -10.27
CA GLY A 233 -27.62 -25.61 -11.53
C GLY A 233 -26.46 -24.96 -12.29
N ARG A 234 -25.94 -23.81 -11.82
CA ARG A 234 -24.68 -23.23 -12.32
C ARG A 234 -23.50 -24.14 -11.96
N THR A 235 -22.37 -23.90 -12.60
CA THR A 235 -21.11 -24.60 -12.31
C THR A 235 -19.97 -23.62 -12.15
N ILE A 236 -19.01 -23.95 -11.30
CA ILE A 236 -17.76 -23.18 -11.15
C ILE A 236 -16.56 -24.14 -11.10
N ASN A 237 -15.42 -23.73 -11.67
CA ASN A 237 -14.21 -24.54 -11.63
C ASN A 237 -13.38 -24.20 -10.39
N LEU A 238 -12.72 -25.21 -9.81
CA LEU A 238 -11.91 -25.09 -8.61
C LEU A 238 -10.52 -25.67 -8.85
N PHE A 239 -9.50 -24.92 -8.44
CA PHE A 239 -8.12 -25.38 -8.32
C PHE A 239 -7.78 -25.59 -6.85
N PHE A 240 -7.06 -26.67 -6.54
CA PHE A 240 -6.60 -26.96 -5.19
C PHE A 240 -5.08 -27.00 -5.17
N TYR A 241 -4.43 -26.03 -4.51
CA TYR A 241 -2.98 -25.91 -4.56
C TYR A 241 -2.26 -27.03 -3.79
N ASP A 242 -0.96 -27.21 -4.07
CA ASP A 242 -0.11 -28.14 -3.35
C ASP A 242 0.16 -27.63 -1.93
N GLY A 243 -0.63 -28.12 -0.96
CA GLY A 243 -0.54 -27.73 0.45
C GLY A 243 0.86 -27.92 1.07
N PRO A 244 1.49 -29.10 0.93
CA PRO A 244 2.84 -29.33 1.44
C PRO A 244 3.90 -28.37 0.91
N VAL A 245 3.91 -28.05 -0.39
CA VAL A 245 4.88 -27.11 -0.96
C VAL A 245 4.57 -25.68 -0.53
N SER A 246 3.30 -25.24 -0.58
CA SER A 246 2.90 -23.90 -0.11
C SER A 246 3.32 -23.66 1.35
N ARG A 247 3.09 -24.64 2.23
CA ARG A 247 3.52 -24.57 3.64
C ARG A 247 5.04 -24.50 3.76
N ALA A 248 5.77 -25.29 2.98
CA ALA A 248 7.23 -25.31 3.03
C ALA A 248 7.83 -23.96 2.60
N VAL A 249 7.21 -23.24 1.65
CA VAL A 249 7.63 -21.89 1.25
C VAL A 249 7.60 -20.93 2.45
N ALA A 250 6.54 -20.96 3.24
CA ALA A 250 6.39 -20.08 4.39
C ALA A 250 7.28 -20.46 5.58
N PHE A 251 7.50 -21.76 5.85
CA PHE A 251 8.05 -22.23 7.14
C PHE A 251 9.38 -23.00 7.06
N GLU A 252 9.80 -23.47 5.88
CA GLU A 252 10.98 -24.35 5.73
C GLU A 252 12.19 -23.67 5.07
N LYS A 253 12.22 -22.32 5.05
CA LYS A 253 13.34 -21.50 4.52
C LYS A 253 13.71 -21.80 3.06
N LEU A 254 12.74 -22.24 2.25
CA LEU A 254 12.96 -22.55 0.83
C LEU A 254 13.45 -21.34 0.03
N LEU A 255 13.04 -20.13 0.42
CA LEU A 255 13.38 -18.88 -0.25
C LEU A 255 14.79 -18.36 0.05
N THR A 256 15.63 -19.15 0.73
CA THR A 256 17.06 -18.83 0.89
C THR A 256 17.87 -19.11 -0.38
N SER A 257 17.35 -19.92 -1.32
CA SER A 257 17.98 -20.23 -2.60
C SER A 257 16.94 -20.53 -3.66
N GLY A 258 17.04 -19.84 -4.81
CA GLY A 258 16.16 -20.11 -5.95
C GLY A 258 16.31 -21.51 -6.55
N GLU A 259 17.49 -22.12 -6.47
CA GLU A 259 17.69 -23.52 -6.90
C GLU A 259 16.95 -24.50 -5.98
N THR A 260 17.05 -24.29 -4.66
CA THR A 260 16.32 -25.10 -3.67
C THR A 260 14.82 -24.99 -3.89
N PHE A 261 14.33 -23.76 -4.12
CA PHE A 261 12.91 -23.53 -4.37
C PHE A 261 12.45 -24.19 -5.69
N ALA A 262 13.20 -24.03 -6.79
CA ALA A 262 12.92 -24.71 -8.05
C ALA A 262 12.91 -26.24 -7.88
N GLY A 263 13.91 -26.79 -7.20
CA GLY A 263 13.99 -28.22 -6.90
C GLY A 263 12.79 -28.73 -6.12
N ARG A 264 12.31 -27.96 -5.14
CA ARG A 264 11.11 -28.29 -4.37
C ARG A 264 9.85 -28.29 -5.26
N LEU A 265 9.65 -27.30 -6.12
CA LEU A 265 8.54 -27.30 -7.08
C LEU A 265 8.61 -28.51 -8.02
N MET A 266 9.80 -28.82 -8.53
CA MET A 266 9.98 -29.99 -9.41
C MET A 266 9.69 -31.32 -8.69
N SER A 267 9.90 -31.40 -7.37
CA SER A 267 9.64 -32.62 -6.60
C SER A 267 8.16 -32.98 -6.45
N ALA A 268 7.23 -32.07 -6.76
CA ALA A 268 5.80 -32.32 -6.70
C ALA A 268 5.24 -33.03 -7.96
N PHE A 269 6.01 -33.06 -9.06
CA PHE A 269 5.66 -33.88 -10.22
C PHE A 269 5.84 -35.36 -9.92
N SER A 270 4.98 -36.19 -10.51
CA SER A 270 5.08 -37.64 -10.41
C SER A 270 5.11 -38.28 -11.78
N ASP A 271 6.11 -39.14 -12.03
CA ASP A 271 6.20 -39.90 -13.28
C ASP A 271 5.14 -41.01 -13.37
N ALA A 272 4.45 -41.32 -12.26
CA ALA A 272 3.32 -42.24 -12.28
C ALA A 272 2.12 -41.65 -13.05
N ARG A 273 1.93 -40.33 -13.02
CA ARG A 273 0.80 -39.66 -13.69
C ARG A 273 1.06 -39.56 -15.20
N GLN A 274 0.40 -40.39 -15.99
CA GLN A 274 0.48 -40.40 -17.45
C GLN A 274 -0.43 -39.33 -18.11
N ARG A 275 -0.51 -38.13 -17.51
CA ARG A 275 -1.35 -37.01 -17.97
C ARG A 275 -0.63 -35.66 -17.74
N PRO A 276 -1.07 -34.57 -18.38
CA PRO A 276 -0.59 -33.23 -18.07
C PRO A 276 -0.72 -32.93 -16.57
N GLN A 277 0.34 -32.39 -15.96
CA GLN A 277 0.39 -32.12 -14.53
C GLN A 277 0.60 -30.63 -14.29
N LEU A 278 -0.29 -30.03 -13.50
CA LEU A 278 -0.05 -28.73 -12.88
C LEU A 278 0.64 -28.94 -11.53
N VAL A 279 1.72 -28.23 -11.26
CA VAL A 279 2.21 -27.99 -9.90
C VAL A 279 1.94 -26.53 -9.62
N HIS A 280 1.02 -26.26 -8.70
CA HIS A 280 0.71 -24.89 -8.33
C HIS A 280 0.67 -24.70 -6.81
N ILE A 281 1.14 -23.54 -6.38
CA ILE A 281 1.20 -23.13 -4.98
C ILE A 281 0.51 -21.79 -4.82
N ALA A 282 0.01 -21.52 -3.62
CA ALA A 282 -0.57 -20.24 -3.23
C ALA A 282 -0.05 -19.87 -1.85
N THR A 283 0.44 -18.65 -1.71
CA THR A 283 0.99 -18.08 -0.47
C THR A 283 0.67 -16.59 -0.40
N ASP A 284 0.73 -16.01 0.80
CA ASP A 284 0.81 -14.55 0.95
C ASP A 284 1.98 -14.02 0.13
N GLY A 285 1.73 -13.01 -0.69
CA GLY A 285 2.69 -12.42 -1.60
C GLY A 285 3.84 -11.73 -0.87
N GLU A 286 3.55 -11.23 0.34
CA GLU A 286 4.51 -10.65 1.30
C GLU A 286 5.60 -11.65 1.72
N THR A 287 5.40 -12.95 1.48
CA THR A 287 6.43 -13.99 1.63
C THR A 287 7.65 -13.72 0.75
N TYR A 288 7.44 -13.20 -0.46
CA TYR A 288 8.50 -12.92 -1.42
C TYR A 288 9.16 -11.57 -1.13
N GLY A 289 9.73 -11.38 0.06
CA GLY A 289 10.48 -10.18 0.43
C GLY A 289 10.31 -9.75 1.89
N HIS A 290 9.08 -9.44 2.30
CA HIS A 290 8.80 -8.89 3.64
C HIS A 290 8.96 -9.94 4.75
N HIS A 291 8.33 -11.11 4.61
CA HIS A 291 8.47 -12.18 5.62
C HIS A 291 9.78 -12.96 5.47
N HIS A 292 10.29 -13.07 4.24
CA HIS A 292 11.60 -13.66 3.95
C HIS A 292 12.44 -12.66 3.16
N PRO A 293 13.42 -12.00 3.81
CA PRO A 293 14.33 -11.09 3.13
C PRO A 293 14.95 -11.75 1.89
N HIS A 294 14.94 -11.03 0.76
CA HIS A 294 15.40 -11.52 -0.56
C HIS A 294 14.58 -12.68 -1.15
N GLY A 295 13.38 -12.97 -0.62
CA GLY A 295 12.49 -14.00 -1.16
C GLY A 295 12.03 -13.69 -2.60
N ASP A 296 11.96 -12.41 -2.98
CA ASP A 296 11.74 -11.97 -4.35
C ASP A 296 12.83 -12.48 -5.30
N MET A 297 14.10 -12.44 -4.87
CA MET A 297 15.25 -12.89 -5.65
C MET A 297 15.26 -14.41 -5.80
N ALA A 298 14.91 -15.14 -4.74
CA ALA A 298 14.77 -16.59 -4.80
C ALA A 298 13.65 -17.00 -5.77
N LEU A 299 12.51 -16.31 -5.75
CA LEU A 299 11.43 -16.51 -6.72
C LEU A 299 11.90 -16.22 -8.15
N ALA A 300 12.53 -15.07 -8.39
CA ALA A 300 13.03 -14.67 -9.70
C ALA A 300 14.03 -15.70 -10.27
N TYR A 301 14.97 -16.13 -9.44
CA TYR A 301 15.96 -17.13 -9.81
C TYR A 301 15.32 -18.49 -10.06
N ALA A 302 14.36 -18.93 -9.24
CA ALA A 302 13.68 -20.21 -9.42
C ALA A 302 12.95 -20.28 -10.77
N MET A 303 12.19 -19.22 -11.11
CA MET A 303 11.50 -19.13 -12.40
C MET A 303 12.49 -19.12 -13.56
N HIS A 304 13.57 -18.32 -13.45
CA HIS A 304 14.63 -18.28 -14.45
C HIS A 304 15.29 -19.65 -14.64
N HIS A 305 15.61 -20.35 -13.56
CA HIS A 305 16.26 -21.66 -13.58
C HIS A 305 15.40 -22.73 -14.26
N ILE A 306 14.10 -22.78 -13.92
CA ILE A 306 13.12 -23.70 -14.53
C ILE A 306 13.02 -23.47 -16.03
N GLN A 307 12.94 -22.21 -16.46
CA GLN A 307 12.84 -21.86 -17.88
C GLN A 307 14.15 -22.12 -18.64
N ALA A 308 15.29 -21.68 -18.09
CA ALA A 308 16.60 -21.80 -18.73
C ALA A 308 17.02 -23.26 -18.93
N LYS A 309 16.70 -24.14 -17.96
CA LYS A 309 16.95 -25.59 -18.05
C LYS A 309 15.79 -26.39 -18.66
N GLN A 310 14.72 -25.72 -19.11
CA GLN A 310 13.54 -26.35 -19.71
C GLN A 310 12.92 -27.47 -18.84
N LEU A 311 12.89 -27.28 -17.52
CA LEU A 311 12.43 -28.31 -16.57
C LEU A 311 10.91 -28.48 -16.56
N ALA A 312 10.18 -27.38 -16.76
CA ALA A 312 8.72 -27.31 -16.86
C ALA A 312 8.30 -26.03 -17.60
N GLN A 313 7.05 -25.98 -18.07
CA GLN A 313 6.47 -24.78 -18.67
C GLN A 313 5.77 -23.93 -17.59
N ILE A 314 6.07 -22.63 -17.57
CA ILE A 314 5.30 -21.68 -16.74
C ILE A 314 3.96 -21.42 -17.42
N ILE A 315 2.86 -21.49 -16.67
CA ILE A 315 1.49 -21.28 -17.14
C ILE A 315 0.68 -20.51 -16.08
N ASN A 316 -0.43 -19.89 -16.47
CA ASN A 316 -1.44 -19.38 -15.53
C ASN A 316 -2.70 -20.28 -15.51
N TYR A 317 -3.56 -20.06 -14.51
CA TYR A 317 -4.75 -20.88 -14.32
C TYR A 317 -5.72 -20.84 -15.50
N GLY A 318 -5.94 -19.67 -16.11
CA GLY A 318 -6.85 -19.49 -17.25
C GLY A 318 -6.43 -20.33 -18.46
N GLN A 319 -5.16 -20.22 -18.87
CA GLN A 319 -4.64 -21.01 -19.99
C GLN A 319 -4.60 -22.51 -19.67
N PHE A 320 -4.27 -22.89 -18.43
CA PHE A 320 -4.31 -24.30 -18.04
C PHE A 320 -5.74 -24.86 -18.13
N LEU A 321 -6.74 -24.12 -17.66
CA LEU A 321 -8.15 -24.51 -17.71
C LEU A 321 -8.67 -24.64 -19.15
N GLU A 322 -8.27 -23.73 -20.04
CA GLU A 322 -8.62 -23.79 -21.47
C GLU A 322 -8.02 -25.04 -22.14
N LYS A 323 -6.73 -25.32 -21.89
CA LYS A 323 -6.03 -26.47 -22.48
C LYS A 323 -6.49 -27.80 -21.91
N PHE A 324 -6.86 -27.83 -20.62
CA PHE A 324 -7.16 -29.05 -19.87
C PHE A 324 -8.44 -28.87 -19.05
N PRO A 325 -9.63 -28.94 -19.68
CA PRO A 325 -10.91 -28.84 -18.97
C PRO A 325 -11.04 -29.91 -17.87
N PRO A 326 -11.74 -29.62 -16.75
CA PRO A 326 -11.89 -30.56 -15.65
C PRO A 326 -12.52 -31.88 -16.10
N ALA A 327 -11.92 -32.99 -15.66
CA ALA A 327 -12.47 -34.34 -15.88
C ALA A 327 -13.20 -34.90 -14.64
N HIS A 328 -13.24 -34.14 -13.54
CA HIS A 328 -13.78 -34.58 -12.26
C HIS A 328 -14.70 -33.52 -11.65
N GLU A 329 -15.78 -33.99 -11.03
CA GLU A 329 -16.62 -33.21 -10.14
C GLU A 329 -16.05 -33.24 -8.71
N VAL A 330 -16.28 -32.16 -7.96
CA VAL A 330 -15.87 -32.03 -6.55
C VAL A 330 -16.98 -31.40 -5.71
N GLU A 331 -17.08 -31.81 -4.45
CA GLU A 331 -17.81 -31.11 -3.39
C GLU A 331 -16.84 -30.25 -2.58
N ILE A 332 -17.31 -29.27 -1.81
CA ILE A 332 -16.47 -28.48 -0.88
C ILE A 332 -16.87 -28.74 0.58
N VAL A 333 -15.92 -28.50 1.48
CA VAL A 333 -16.21 -28.37 2.92
C VAL A 333 -16.71 -26.95 3.16
N GLU A 334 -17.98 -26.82 3.53
CA GLU A 334 -18.65 -25.54 3.83
C GLU A 334 -17.98 -24.81 5.00
N ASN A 335 -17.97 -23.46 4.95
CA ASN A 335 -17.42 -22.59 5.99
C ASN A 335 -15.95 -22.93 6.33
N SER A 336 -15.17 -23.32 5.32
CA SER A 336 -13.75 -23.63 5.45
C SER A 336 -12.88 -22.45 5.01
N SER A 337 -11.61 -22.42 5.42
CA SER A 337 -10.59 -21.44 5.00
C SER A 337 -9.20 -22.07 4.95
N TRP A 338 -8.20 -21.41 4.36
CA TRP A 338 -6.82 -21.92 4.30
C TRP A 338 -6.03 -21.76 5.59
N SER A 339 -6.37 -20.78 6.42
CA SER A 339 -5.54 -20.27 7.52
C SER A 339 -6.11 -20.58 8.91
N CYS A 340 -7.25 -21.26 8.98
CA CYS A 340 -7.85 -21.74 10.23
C CYS A 340 -8.32 -23.20 10.08
N SER A 341 -7.80 -24.08 10.94
CA SER A 341 -8.21 -25.50 11.00
C SER A 341 -9.67 -25.69 11.45
N HIS A 342 -10.27 -24.66 12.03
CA HIS A 342 -11.66 -24.64 12.49
C HIS A 342 -12.59 -23.95 11.48
N GLY A 343 -12.17 -23.82 10.22
CA GLY A 343 -12.97 -23.21 9.16
C GLY A 343 -12.93 -21.69 9.19
N VAL A 344 -14.05 -21.01 9.43
CA VAL A 344 -14.12 -19.54 9.51
C VAL A 344 -14.17 -19.00 10.95
N GLU A 345 -14.01 -19.88 11.95
CA GLU A 345 -14.17 -19.50 13.35
C GLU A 345 -13.13 -18.49 13.86
N ARG A 346 -11.96 -18.39 13.22
CA ARG A 346 -10.95 -17.34 13.54
C ARG A 346 -11.56 -15.93 13.51
N TRP A 347 -12.54 -15.67 12.64
CA TRP A 347 -13.15 -14.34 12.45
C TRP A 347 -14.50 -14.17 13.15
N ARG A 348 -14.84 -15.08 14.07
CA ARG A 348 -16.12 -15.06 14.79
C ARG A 348 -16.02 -15.46 16.25
N SER A 349 -15.16 -16.41 16.61
CA SER A 349 -15.14 -17.00 17.95
C SER A 349 -13.71 -17.25 18.47
N ASP A 350 -13.63 -17.63 19.75
CA ASP A 350 -12.38 -18.09 20.36
C ASP A 350 -12.10 -19.55 19.99
N CYS A 351 -11.65 -19.76 18.75
CA CYS A 351 -11.21 -21.07 18.27
C CYS A 351 -9.75 -21.42 18.64
N GLY A 352 -9.11 -20.61 19.50
CA GLY A 352 -7.71 -20.76 19.91
C GLY A 352 -6.66 -20.38 18.86
N CYS A 353 -7.05 -20.08 17.62
CA CYS A 353 -6.12 -19.59 16.59
C CYS A 353 -5.65 -18.16 16.90
N ASN A 354 -4.33 -17.99 17.00
CA ASN A 354 -3.65 -16.72 17.30
C ASN A 354 -2.34 -16.59 16.50
N SER A 355 -1.66 -15.44 16.61
CA SER A 355 -0.40 -15.11 15.93
C SER A 355 0.83 -15.73 16.60
N GLY A 356 0.66 -16.34 17.79
CA GLY A 356 1.70 -17.04 18.54
C GLY A 356 2.58 -16.13 19.42
N ASN A 357 2.37 -14.82 19.38
CA ASN A 357 3.23 -13.86 20.09
C ASN A 357 2.98 -13.84 21.61
N PHE A 358 1.74 -14.09 22.04
CA PHE A 358 1.36 -14.00 23.46
C PHE A 358 0.56 -15.23 23.91
N PRO A 359 1.22 -16.31 24.37
CA PRO A 359 0.55 -17.57 24.71
C PRO A 359 -0.53 -17.48 25.80
N ALA A 360 -0.46 -16.46 26.66
CA ALA A 360 -1.43 -16.24 27.74
C ALA A 360 -2.69 -15.48 27.30
N TRP A 361 -2.68 -14.87 26.12
CA TRP A 361 -3.80 -14.07 25.63
C TRP A 361 -4.92 -14.96 25.08
N ARG A 362 -6.15 -14.46 25.15
CA ARG A 362 -7.36 -15.17 24.73
C ARG A 362 -8.11 -14.35 23.68
N GLN A 363 -8.88 -15.05 22.85
CA GLN A 363 -9.58 -14.48 21.70
C GLN A 363 -11.09 -14.42 21.93
N ALA A 364 -11.53 -14.56 23.19
CA ALA A 364 -12.92 -14.42 23.63
C ALA A 364 -13.58 -13.08 23.26
N TRP A 365 -12.80 -12.04 22.97
CA TRP A 365 -13.28 -10.73 22.51
C TRP A 365 -13.87 -10.75 21.09
N ARG A 366 -13.52 -11.74 20.25
CA ARG A 366 -13.94 -11.80 18.84
C ARG A 366 -15.45 -11.92 18.67
N ALA A 367 -16.09 -12.75 19.49
CA ALA A 367 -17.54 -12.96 19.46
C ALA A 367 -18.34 -11.70 19.84
N PRO A 368 -18.14 -11.07 21.02
CA PRO A 368 -18.86 -9.84 21.38
C PRO A 368 -18.54 -8.66 20.44
N LEU A 369 -17.32 -8.57 19.91
CA LEU A 369 -17.00 -7.59 18.86
C LEU A 369 -17.87 -7.84 17.62
N ARG A 370 -17.92 -9.08 17.14
CA ARG A 370 -18.71 -9.44 15.95
C ARG A 370 -20.19 -9.17 16.16
N GLU A 371 -20.74 -9.51 17.32
CA GLU A 371 -22.13 -9.24 17.69
C GLU A 371 -22.44 -7.73 17.71
N ALA A 372 -21.52 -6.90 18.21
CA ALA A 372 -21.69 -5.44 18.21
C ALA A 372 -21.72 -4.86 16.79
N LEU A 373 -20.83 -5.33 15.90
CA LEU A 373 -20.79 -4.90 14.50
C LEU A 373 -22.01 -5.41 13.70
N ASP A 374 -22.42 -6.67 13.91
CA ASP A 374 -23.63 -7.22 13.30
C ASP A 374 -24.87 -6.44 13.72
N TRP A 375 -24.99 -6.09 15.00
CA TRP A 375 -26.06 -5.22 15.47
C TRP A 375 -26.03 -3.84 14.82
N LEU A 376 -24.86 -3.21 14.70
CA LEU A 376 -24.73 -1.89 14.05
C LEU A 376 -25.19 -1.95 12.59
N ARG A 377 -24.69 -2.92 11.82
CA ARG A 377 -25.09 -3.14 10.43
C ARG A 377 -26.61 -3.32 10.31
N ASP A 378 -27.18 -4.20 11.12
CA ASP A 378 -28.60 -4.56 11.05
C ASP A 378 -29.49 -3.42 11.55
N ARG A 379 -28.97 -2.52 12.39
CA ARG A 379 -29.66 -1.29 12.81
C ARG A 379 -29.66 -0.23 11.70
N LEU A 380 -28.55 -0.08 10.98
CA LEU A 380 -28.39 0.92 9.92
C LEU A 380 -29.11 0.55 8.62
N ALA A 381 -29.18 -0.73 8.27
CA ALA A 381 -29.78 -1.20 7.02
C ALA A 381 -31.24 -0.72 6.76
N PRO A 382 -32.20 -0.86 7.71
CA PRO A 382 -33.56 -0.37 7.48
C PRO A 382 -33.65 1.16 7.46
N LEU A 383 -32.83 1.87 8.25
CA LEU A 383 -32.77 3.33 8.24
C LEU A 383 -32.27 3.85 6.88
N PHE A 384 -31.25 3.19 6.34
CA PHE A 384 -30.74 3.44 5.00
C PHE A 384 -31.83 3.24 3.94
N GLU A 385 -32.48 2.09 3.93
CA GLU A 385 -33.50 1.73 2.94
C GLU A 385 -34.68 2.72 2.95
N GLU A 386 -35.20 3.07 4.13
CA GLU A 386 -36.31 4.02 4.26
C GLU A 386 -35.94 5.44 3.79
N ARG A 387 -34.78 5.94 4.22
CA ARG A 387 -34.37 7.32 3.91
C ARG A 387 -33.93 7.46 2.46
N ALA A 388 -33.11 6.54 1.96
CA ALA A 388 -32.64 6.55 0.58
C ALA A 388 -33.80 6.33 -0.40
N GLY A 389 -34.80 5.51 -0.05
CA GLY A 389 -35.98 5.24 -0.88
C GLY A 389 -36.86 6.47 -1.16
N ARG A 390 -36.65 7.58 -0.43
CA ARG A 390 -37.32 8.87 -0.72
C ARG A 390 -36.76 9.57 -1.97
N TRP A 391 -35.51 9.26 -2.34
CA TRP A 391 -34.77 9.94 -3.39
C TRP A 391 -34.27 9.01 -4.50
N LEU A 392 -34.06 7.73 -4.22
CA LEU A 392 -33.46 6.76 -5.14
C LEU A 392 -34.48 5.75 -5.66
N LYS A 393 -34.30 5.33 -6.92
CA LYS A 393 -35.13 4.31 -7.60
C LYS A 393 -35.06 2.96 -6.87
N ASP A 394 -33.85 2.54 -6.52
CA ASP A 394 -33.54 1.35 -5.73
C ASP A 394 -32.29 1.65 -4.88
N PRO A 395 -32.44 1.81 -3.55
CA PRO A 395 -31.32 2.06 -2.66
C PRO A 395 -30.22 1.00 -2.70
N TRP A 396 -30.57 -0.27 -2.87
CA TRP A 396 -29.61 -1.38 -2.83
C TRP A 396 -28.87 -1.52 -4.16
N SER A 397 -29.54 -1.28 -5.29
CA SER A 397 -28.84 -1.16 -6.58
C SER A 397 -27.90 0.06 -6.59
N ALA A 398 -28.35 1.21 -6.07
CA ALA A 398 -27.48 2.39 -5.96
C ALA A 398 -26.25 2.11 -5.08
N ARG A 399 -26.41 1.40 -3.96
CA ARG A 399 -25.28 0.96 -3.12
C ARG A 399 -24.29 0.10 -3.91
N ASN A 400 -24.78 -0.81 -4.75
CA ASN A 400 -23.94 -1.68 -5.58
C ASN A 400 -23.13 -0.89 -6.60
N ASP A 401 -23.75 0.10 -7.24
CA ASP A 401 -23.14 0.89 -8.30
C ASP A 401 -22.25 2.03 -7.75
N TYR A 402 -22.33 2.33 -6.44
CA TYR A 402 -21.52 3.36 -5.78
C TYR A 402 -19.99 3.13 -5.87
N ILE A 403 -19.56 1.92 -6.24
CA ILE A 403 -18.15 1.66 -6.55
C ILE A 403 -17.58 2.59 -7.62
N SER A 404 -18.39 3.08 -8.57
CA SER A 404 -17.89 4.02 -9.59
C SER A 404 -17.41 5.33 -8.96
N VAL A 405 -18.14 5.84 -7.96
CA VAL A 405 -17.79 7.04 -7.19
C VAL A 405 -16.56 6.77 -6.30
N ILE A 406 -16.48 5.59 -5.67
CA ILE A 406 -15.33 5.23 -4.83
C ILE A 406 -14.03 5.17 -5.67
N LEU A 407 -14.09 4.60 -6.87
CA LEU A 407 -12.94 4.51 -7.79
C LEU A 407 -12.56 5.87 -8.37
N HIS A 408 -13.54 6.73 -8.61
CA HIS A 408 -13.34 8.05 -9.21
C HIS A 408 -14.14 9.12 -8.44
N ARG A 409 -13.56 9.63 -7.36
CA ARG A 409 -14.18 10.69 -6.53
C ARG A 409 -14.07 12.07 -7.19
N THR A 410 -14.72 12.25 -8.33
CA THR A 410 -14.85 13.56 -9.00
C THR A 410 -16.29 14.08 -8.92
N PRO A 411 -16.48 15.42 -9.00
CA PRO A 411 -17.82 16.00 -9.06
C PRO A 411 -18.66 15.45 -10.23
N GLU A 412 -18.04 15.19 -11.38
CA GLU A 412 -18.71 14.69 -12.58
C GLU A 412 -19.21 13.25 -12.40
N GLU A 413 -18.39 12.39 -11.79
CA GLU A 413 -18.77 11.00 -11.50
C GLU A 413 -19.91 10.94 -10.47
N THR A 414 -19.80 11.76 -9.43
CA THR A 414 -20.81 11.85 -8.38
C THR A 414 -22.14 12.33 -8.93
N GLU A 415 -22.14 13.38 -9.76
CA GLU A 415 -23.37 13.88 -10.39
C GLU A 415 -23.97 12.86 -11.36
N ARG A 416 -23.13 12.14 -12.12
CA ARG A 416 -23.60 11.06 -13.00
C ARG A 416 -24.28 9.95 -12.20
N PHE A 417 -23.63 9.45 -11.15
CA PHE A 417 -24.21 8.45 -10.25
C PHE A 417 -25.55 8.90 -9.67
N LEU A 418 -25.62 10.13 -9.15
CA LEU A 418 -26.84 10.67 -8.57
C LEU A 418 -27.96 10.77 -9.62
N SER A 419 -27.65 11.26 -10.83
CA SER A 419 -28.61 11.34 -11.93
C SER A 419 -29.14 9.97 -12.37
N ASP A 420 -28.27 8.97 -12.44
CA ASP A 420 -28.63 7.62 -12.89
C ASP A 420 -29.55 6.89 -11.90
N HIS A 421 -29.38 7.14 -10.59
CA HIS A 421 -30.15 6.46 -9.54
C HIS A 421 -31.30 7.26 -8.94
N ALA A 422 -31.32 8.59 -9.08
CA ALA A 422 -32.35 9.42 -8.44
C ALA A 422 -33.72 9.32 -9.14
N LEU A 423 -34.79 9.41 -8.33
CA LEU A 423 -36.19 9.46 -8.80
C LEU A 423 -36.51 10.78 -9.52
N ARG A 424 -35.79 11.85 -9.16
CA ARG A 424 -35.94 13.22 -9.66
C ARG A 424 -34.63 14.00 -9.46
N PRO A 425 -34.46 15.18 -10.08
CA PRO A 425 -33.39 16.09 -9.71
C PRO A 425 -33.40 16.37 -8.20
N LEU A 426 -32.23 16.27 -7.58
CA LEU A 426 -32.01 16.45 -6.14
C LEU A 426 -31.52 17.87 -5.85
N SER A 427 -31.94 18.45 -4.73
CA SER A 427 -31.30 19.67 -4.20
C SER A 427 -29.91 19.34 -3.66
N GLU A 428 -29.07 20.35 -3.45
CA GLU A 428 -27.72 20.15 -2.91
C GLU A 428 -27.73 19.44 -1.53
N ASP A 429 -28.66 19.79 -0.64
CA ASP A 429 -28.81 19.10 0.66
C ASP A 429 -29.23 17.63 0.51
N GLU A 430 -30.07 17.33 -0.48
CA GLU A 430 -30.49 15.96 -0.80
C GLU A 430 -29.33 15.15 -1.39
N LYS A 431 -28.51 15.76 -2.24
CA LYS A 431 -27.29 15.13 -2.77
C LYS A 431 -26.33 14.77 -1.65
N ILE A 432 -26.04 15.72 -0.75
CA ILE A 432 -25.19 15.49 0.43
C ILE A 432 -25.76 14.33 1.28
N SER A 433 -27.08 14.33 1.52
CA SER A 433 -27.75 13.28 2.30
C SER A 433 -27.62 11.91 1.66
N VAL A 434 -27.82 11.80 0.34
CA VAL A 434 -27.66 10.55 -0.42
C VAL A 434 -26.21 10.07 -0.37
N THR A 435 -25.23 10.96 -0.54
CA THR A 435 -23.82 10.59 -0.47
C THR A 435 -23.41 10.13 0.93
N LYS A 436 -23.87 10.82 2.00
CA LYS A 436 -23.67 10.36 3.38
C LYS A 436 -24.28 8.96 3.62
N LEU A 437 -25.46 8.66 3.06
CA LEU A 437 -26.07 7.34 3.14
C LEU A 437 -25.24 6.25 2.43
N MET A 438 -24.66 6.55 1.27
CA MET A 438 -23.77 5.62 0.57
C MET A 438 -22.47 5.36 1.34
N GLU A 439 -21.83 6.39 1.87
CA GLU A 439 -20.63 6.26 2.69
C GLU A 439 -20.91 5.53 4.01
N MET A 440 -22.09 5.72 4.61
CA MET A 440 -22.52 4.95 5.78
C MET A 440 -22.56 3.44 5.47
N GLN A 441 -23.10 3.05 4.32
CA GLN A 441 -23.08 1.65 3.87
C GLN A 441 -21.67 1.16 3.51
N ARG A 442 -20.83 2.01 2.92
CA ARG A 442 -19.43 1.68 2.64
C ARG A 442 -18.68 1.32 3.92
N HIS A 443 -18.80 2.17 4.95
CA HIS A 443 -18.16 1.94 6.25
C HIS A 443 -18.75 0.75 7.01
N ALA A 444 -20.06 0.52 6.90
CA ALA A 444 -20.70 -0.69 7.44
C ALA A 444 -20.15 -1.99 6.82
N MET A 445 -19.64 -1.95 5.59
CA MET A 445 -18.93 -3.10 5.00
C MET A 445 -17.44 -3.11 5.37
N LEU A 446 -16.76 -1.96 5.45
CA LEU A 446 -15.33 -1.85 5.79
C LEU A 446 -15.00 -2.36 7.22
N MET A 447 -15.93 -2.20 8.17
CA MET A 447 -15.75 -2.73 9.53
C MET A 447 -15.64 -4.26 9.61
N TYR A 448 -15.85 -4.99 8.51
CA TYR A 448 -15.70 -6.45 8.43
C TYR A 448 -14.44 -6.92 7.70
N THR A 449 -13.47 -6.03 7.49
CA THR A 449 -12.14 -6.39 7.00
C THR A 449 -11.52 -7.47 7.90
N SER A 450 -11.09 -8.61 7.33
CA SER A 450 -10.72 -9.80 8.10
C SER A 450 -9.59 -9.57 9.13
N CYS A 451 -8.65 -8.67 8.85
CA CYS A 451 -7.49 -8.42 9.70
C CYS A 451 -7.86 -7.98 11.13
N GLY A 452 -9.01 -7.32 11.30
CA GLY A 452 -9.50 -6.89 12.61
C GLY A 452 -9.85 -8.04 13.57
N TRP A 453 -9.82 -9.29 13.10
CA TRP A 453 -9.94 -10.50 13.95
C TRP A 453 -8.70 -11.39 13.92
N PHE A 454 -7.76 -11.19 13.00
CA PHE A 454 -6.70 -12.16 12.74
C PHE A 454 -5.70 -12.28 13.89
N PHE A 455 -5.35 -11.14 14.48
CA PHE A 455 -4.36 -11.01 15.56
C PHE A 455 -4.98 -11.22 16.95
N ASP A 456 -4.14 -11.05 17.98
CA ASP A 456 -4.41 -11.60 19.30
C ASP A 456 -5.24 -10.65 20.19
N GLU A 457 -5.30 -9.37 19.85
CA GLU A 457 -5.72 -8.30 20.77
C GLU A 457 -6.73 -7.30 20.18
N LEU A 458 -7.74 -6.99 20.99
CA LEU A 458 -8.84 -6.07 20.68
C LEU A 458 -8.37 -4.62 20.47
N SER A 459 -7.34 -4.19 21.20
CA SER A 459 -6.74 -2.86 21.08
C SER A 459 -5.60 -2.78 20.06
N GLY A 460 -5.38 -3.86 19.28
CA GLY A 460 -4.43 -3.88 18.16
C GLY A 460 -4.83 -2.92 17.03
N ILE A 461 -3.85 -2.49 16.23
CA ILE A 461 -4.06 -1.46 15.20
C ILE A 461 -5.13 -1.88 14.18
N GLU A 462 -5.17 -3.16 13.79
CA GLU A 462 -6.14 -3.69 12.83
C GLU A 462 -7.56 -3.71 13.39
N THR A 463 -7.70 -4.08 14.67
CA THR A 463 -9.02 -4.11 15.33
C THR A 463 -9.53 -2.70 15.61
N VAL A 464 -8.65 -1.78 16.01
CA VAL A 464 -8.98 -0.36 16.16
C VAL A 464 -9.41 0.23 14.82
N GLN A 465 -8.78 -0.14 13.71
CA GLN A 465 -9.15 0.33 12.37
C GLN A 465 -10.60 -0.05 12.01
N ILE A 466 -11.04 -1.29 12.25
CA ILE A 466 -12.43 -1.66 11.98
C ILE A 466 -13.42 -0.96 12.93
N LEU A 467 -13.00 -0.64 14.16
CA LEU A 467 -13.78 0.19 15.07
C LEU A 467 -13.84 1.66 14.63
N GLN A 468 -12.80 2.19 13.97
CA GLN A 468 -12.87 3.50 13.34
C GLN A 468 -13.88 3.53 12.19
N TYR A 469 -13.95 2.48 11.35
CA TYR A 469 -15.01 2.37 10.34
C TYR A 469 -16.40 2.31 10.98
N ALA A 470 -16.57 1.56 12.06
CA ALA A 470 -17.83 1.55 12.83
C ALA A 470 -18.17 2.94 13.38
N GLY A 471 -17.19 3.64 13.96
CA GLY A 471 -17.34 5.01 14.46
C GLY A 471 -17.72 6.01 13.36
N ARG A 472 -17.16 5.86 12.16
CA ARG A 472 -17.53 6.69 11.00
C ARG A 472 -18.95 6.41 10.52
N ALA A 473 -19.37 5.14 10.49
CA ALA A 473 -20.75 4.77 10.17
C ALA A 473 -21.74 5.34 11.20
N ILE A 474 -21.40 5.31 12.49
CA ILE A 474 -22.20 5.91 13.58
C ILE A 474 -22.30 7.42 13.39
N GLN A 475 -21.18 8.12 13.17
CA GLN A 475 -21.19 9.58 12.97
C GLN A 475 -22.06 10.00 11.79
N LEU A 476 -21.96 9.30 10.65
CA LEU A 476 -22.81 9.56 9.49
C LEU A 476 -24.29 9.29 9.79
N ALA A 477 -24.59 8.29 10.63
CA ALA A 477 -25.94 8.00 11.04
C ALA A 477 -26.50 9.07 11.98
N ASP A 478 -25.71 9.54 12.95
CA ASP A 478 -26.11 10.62 13.87
C ASP A 478 -26.39 11.94 13.12
N ASP A 479 -25.65 12.22 12.05
CA ASP A 479 -25.90 13.37 11.17
C ASP A 479 -27.23 13.26 10.40
N LEU A 480 -27.68 12.04 10.10
CA LEU A 480 -28.83 11.76 9.23
C LEU A 480 -30.11 11.42 10.00
N PHE A 481 -29.98 10.91 11.22
CA PHE A 481 -31.07 10.29 11.98
C PHE A 481 -31.02 10.67 13.46
N ASP A 482 -32.19 10.95 14.04
CA ASP A 482 -32.34 11.13 15.48
C ASP A 482 -32.48 9.77 16.19
N ALA A 483 -31.39 9.00 16.29
CA ALA A 483 -31.38 7.69 16.96
C ALA A 483 -30.15 7.53 17.88
N PRO A 484 -30.28 6.97 19.10
CA PRO A 484 -29.16 6.83 20.04
C PRO A 484 -28.27 5.62 19.69
N ILE A 485 -27.64 5.63 18.51
CA ILE A 485 -26.90 4.47 17.98
C ILE A 485 -25.58 4.25 18.73
N GLU A 486 -24.84 5.32 19.01
CA GLU A 486 -23.51 5.23 19.62
C GLU A 486 -23.54 4.55 20.99
N GLU A 487 -24.43 4.97 21.89
CA GLU A 487 -24.44 4.46 23.26
C GLU A 487 -24.87 2.98 23.31
N GLU A 488 -25.85 2.58 22.48
CA GLU A 488 -26.23 1.17 22.35
C GLU A 488 -25.11 0.31 21.75
N PHE A 489 -24.36 0.85 20.78
CA PHE A 489 -23.18 0.19 20.23
C PHE A 489 -22.10 -0.02 21.31
N LEU A 490 -21.77 1.02 22.06
CA LEU A 490 -20.75 0.97 23.11
C LEU A 490 -21.13 -0.01 24.23
N ALA A 491 -22.40 -0.08 24.62
CA ALA A 491 -22.89 -1.04 25.62
C ALA A 491 -22.71 -2.50 25.17
N ARG A 492 -22.75 -2.79 23.87
CA ARG A 492 -22.45 -4.12 23.33
C ARG A 492 -20.96 -4.37 23.27
N LEU A 493 -20.22 -3.39 22.78
CA LEU A 493 -18.77 -3.45 22.61
C LEU A 493 -18.03 -3.59 23.96
N GLU A 494 -18.61 -3.09 25.05
CA GLU A 494 -18.11 -3.26 26.42
C GLU A 494 -17.94 -4.73 26.83
N LYS A 495 -18.67 -5.67 26.21
CA LYS A 495 -18.54 -7.11 26.47
C LYS A 495 -17.28 -7.73 25.87
N ALA A 496 -16.62 -7.05 24.94
CA ALA A 496 -15.36 -7.49 24.36
C ALA A 496 -14.21 -7.15 25.32
N ALA A 497 -13.72 -8.13 26.07
CA ALA A 497 -12.63 -7.93 27.04
C ALA A 497 -11.26 -7.82 26.35
N SER A 498 -10.50 -6.78 26.68
CA SER A 498 -9.12 -6.59 26.20
C SER A 498 -8.15 -7.49 26.97
N ASN A 499 -7.12 -8.03 26.31
CA ASN A 499 -6.02 -8.71 27.03
C ASN A 499 -5.05 -7.70 27.68
N VAL A 500 -5.12 -6.43 27.28
CA VAL A 500 -4.33 -5.32 27.86
C VAL A 500 -5.10 -4.69 29.03
N PRO A 501 -4.58 -4.72 30.27
CA PRO A 501 -5.27 -4.23 31.46
C PRO A 501 -5.69 -2.76 31.38
N GLU A 502 -4.86 -1.89 30.78
CA GLU A 502 -5.11 -0.45 30.66
C GLU A 502 -6.25 -0.13 29.69
N ASN A 503 -6.56 -1.05 28.77
CA ASN A 503 -7.62 -0.87 27.79
C ASN A 503 -8.93 -1.53 28.22
N VAL A 504 -8.93 -2.42 29.22
CA VAL A 504 -10.10 -3.04 29.88
C VAL A 504 -11.04 -3.81 28.95
N ASN A 505 -11.74 -3.13 28.05
CA ASN A 505 -12.72 -3.67 27.13
C ASN A 505 -12.86 -2.81 25.85
N GLY A 506 -13.79 -3.20 24.98
CA GLY A 506 -14.02 -2.54 23.71
C GLY A 506 -14.56 -1.12 23.82
N ARG A 507 -15.38 -0.77 24.84
CA ARG A 507 -15.86 0.60 25.07
C ARG A 507 -14.68 1.54 25.35
N VAL A 508 -13.82 1.16 26.30
CA VAL A 508 -12.64 1.94 26.66
C VAL A 508 -11.68 2.05 25.47
N THR A 509 -11.52 0.96 24.69
CA THR A 509 -10.73 0.98 23.45
C THR A 509 -11.30 2.00 22.45
N PHE A 510 -12.61 2.03 22.23
CA PHE A 510 -13.27 2.99 21.34
C PHE A 510 -13.07 4.44 21.82
N GLU A 511 -13.31 4.72 23.10
CA GLU A 511 -13.17 6.06 23.68
C GLU A 511 -11.72 6.57 23.62
N LYS A 512 -10.75 5.67 23.79
CA LYS A 512 -9.32 6.01 23.83
C LYS A 512 -8.71 6.19 22.44
N PHE A 513 -9.12 5.39 21.45
CA PHE A 513 -8.45 5.35 20.13
C PHE A 513 -9.34 5.79 18.97
N VAL A 514 -10.66 5.58 19.03
CA VAL A 514 -11.58 5.94 17.94
C VAL A 514 -12.08 7.36 18.12
N ARG A 515 -12.63 7.71 19.29
CA ARG A 515 -13.21 9.04 19.53
C ARG A 515 -12.22 10.19 19.25
N PRO A 516 -10.93 10.12 19.62
CA PRO A 516 -9.97 11.18 19.30
C PRO A 516 -9.62 11.27 17.81
N ALA A 517 -9.74 10.16 17.07
CA ALA A 517 -9.48 10.09 15.64
C ALA A 517 -10.62 10.67 14.79
N MET A 518 -11.83 10.79 15.34
CA MET A 518 -12.98 11.37 14.64
C MET A 518 -12.70 12.82 14.23
N VAL A 519 -13.11 13.18 13.01
CA VAL A 519 -12.93 14.51 12.43
C VAL A 519 -14.27 15.03 11.91
N ASP A 520 -14.58 16.29 12.23
CA ASP A 520 -15.63 17.07 11.62
C ASP A 520 -15.03 18.20 10.77
N LEU A 521 -15.87 18.94 10.03
CA LEU A 521 -15.40 20.05 9.20
C LEU A 521 -14.69 21.14 10.00
N SER A 522 -15.09 21.36 11.25
CA SER A 522 -14.44 22.33 12.15
C SER A 522 -13.01 21.91 12.46
N LYS A 523 -12.79 20.66 12.87
CA LYS A 523 -11.46 20.11 13.14
C LYS A 523 -10.62 20.10 11.87
N ALA A 524 -11.15 19.67 10.72
CA ALA A 524 -10.42 19.76 9.45
C ALA A 524 -9.98 21.20 9.13
N GLY A 525 -10.86 22.19 9.33
CA GLY A 525 -10.54 23.60 9.19
C GLY A 525 -9.47 24.09 10.18
N ALA A 526 -9.55 23.69 11.45
CA ALA A 526 -8.55 24.05 12.46
C ALA A 526 -7.15 23.59 12.06
N HIS A 527 -7.04 22.39 11.49
CA HIS A 527 -5.77 21.80 11.08
C HIS A 527 -5.14 22.57 9.92
N TYR A 528 -5.94 22.92 8.90
CA TYR A 528 -5.49 23.78 7.81
C TYR A 528 -4.95 25.12 8.31
N VAL A 529 -5.73 25.81 9.15
CA VAL A 529 -5.38 27.17 9.57
C VAL A 529 -4.10 27.17 10.41
N ILE A 530 -3.93 26.17 11.28
CA ILE A 530 -2.70 26.04 12.07
C ILE A 530 -1.50 25.76 11.17
N SER A 531 -1.62 24.86 10.20
CA SER A 531 -0.54 24.53 9.25
C SER A 531 -0.19 25.72 8.35
N SER A 532 -1.18 26.58 8.05
CA SER A 532 -0.99 27.82 7.28
C SER A 532 -0.04 28.82 7.93
N LEU A 533 0.27 28.71 9.23
CA LEU A 533 1.27 29.57 9.88
C LEU A 533 2.71 29.27 9.43
N PHE A 534 2.98 28.03 9.03
CA PHE A 534 4.30 27.53 8.71
C PHE A 534 4.51 27.38 7.20
N GLU A 535 3.42 27.32 6.44
CA GLU A 535 3.44 27.11 5.00
C GLU A 535 2.75 28.24 4.22
N THR A 536 3.19 28.42 2.97
CA THR A 536 2.52 29.35 2.05
C THR A 536 1.57 28.55 1.18
N TYR A 537 0.28 28.72 1.41
CA TYR A 537 -0.75 28.04 0.65
C TYR A 537 -1.37 28.95 -0.41
N THR A 538 -1.80 28.31 -1.52
CA THR A 538 -2.62 28.94 -2.56
C THR A 538 -4.03 29.23 -2.04
N GLU A 539 -4.80 30.03 -2.79
CA GLU A 539 -6.17 30.42 -2.40
C GLU A 539 -7.13 29.23 -2.24
N ARG A 540 -6.89 28.17 -3.04
CA ARG A 540 -7.51 26.86 -2.89
C ARG A 540 -6.45 25.82 -2.59
N GLN A 541 -6.73 24.95 -1.64
CA GLN A 541 -5.85 23.85 -1.30
C GLN A 541 -6.66 22.62 -0.91
N LYS A 542 -6.09 21.45 -1.18
CA LYS A 542 -6.59 20.17 -0.70
C LYS A 542 -5.72 19.67 0.46
N ILE A 543 -6.36 19.29 1.55
CA ILE A 543 -5.73 18.59 2.68
C ILE A 543 -6.50 17.29 2.88
N TYR A 544 -5.83 16.16 2.64
CA TYR A 544 -6.47 14.84 2.59
C TYR A 544 -7.72 14.84 1.68
N CYS A 545 -8.88 14.45 2.20
CA CYS A 545 -10.17 14.48 1.49
C CYS A 545 -10.98 15.78 1.69
N TYR A 546 -10.34 16.90 2.05
CA TYR A 546 -11.01 18.18 2.22
C TYR A 546 -10.45 19.24 1.27
N SER A 547 -11.35 19.93 0.59
CA SER A 547 -11.06 21.12 -0.21
C SER A 547 -11.32 22.38 0.61
N LEU A 548 -10.32 23.26 0.68
CA LEU A 548 -10.37 24.49 1.45
C LEU A 548 -10.21 25.71 0.54
N GLU A 549 -11.10 26.67 0.69
CA GLU A 549 -11.10 27.93 -0.06
C GLU A 549 -11.06 29.11 0.91
N ARG A 550 -9.95 29.86 0.88
CA ARG A 550 -9.76 31.02 1.74
C ARG A 550 -10.63 32.19 1.23
N ARG A 551 -11.43 32.80 2.12
CA ARG A 551 -12.30 33.93 1.77
C ARG A 551 -11.69 35.27 2.16
N GLU A 552 -11.27 35.39 3.41
CA GLU A 552 -10.63 36.59 3.95
C GLU A 552 -9.53 36.14 4.91
N GLU A 553 -8.36 36.78 4.86
CA GLU A 553 -7.27 36.50 5.79
C GLU A 553 -6.46 37.76 6.07
N LYS A 554 -6.11 37.93 7.34
CA LYS A 554 -5.11 38.89 7.77
C LYS A 554 -3.98 38.17 8.48
N ARG A 555 -2.80 38.24 7.86
CA ARG A 555 -1.53 37.75 8.41
C ARG A 555 -0.74 38.91 9.01
N LEU A 556 -0.34 38.76 10.27
CA LEU A 556 0.50 39.71 10.99
C LEU A 556 1.70 38.99 11.60
N GLU A 557 2.88 39.61 11.53
CA GLU A 557 4.12 39.07 12.07
C GLU A 557 4.91 40.17 12.79
N THR A 558 5.39 39.85 13.99
CA THR A 558 6.24 40.73 14.80
C THR A 558 7.35 39.88 15.43
N GLY A 559 8.57 39.94 14.90
CA GLY A 559 9.67 39.08 15.34
C GLY A 559 9.41 37.60 15.03
N LYS A 560 9.44 36.73 16.04
CA LYS A 560 9.09 35.30 15.90
C LYS A 560 7.59 35.03 16.08
N THR A 561 6.80 36.06 16.42
CA THR A 561 5.38 35.92 16.73
C THR A 561 4.53 36.14 15.47
N ARG A 562 3.58 35.25 15.23
CA ARG A 562 2.69 35.28 14.06
C ARG A 562 1.23 35.18 14.46
N LEU A 563 0.36 35.88 13.75
CA LEU A 563 -1.09 35.80 13.87
C LEU A 563 -1.72 35.63 12.50
N LEU A 564 -2.64 34.67 12.40
CA LEU A 564 -3.60 34.53 11.30
C LEU A 564 -5.00 34.71 11.84
N VAL A 565 -5.84 35.49 11.17
CA VAL A 565 -7.25 35.65 11.50
C VAL A 565 -8.05 35.85 10.21
N GLY A 566 -9.19 35.17 10.07
CA GLY A 566 -9.90 35.16 8.80
C GLY A 566 -11.10 34.22 8.71
N GLN A 567 -11.48 33.93 7.46
CA GLN A 567 -12.54 33.01 7.07
C GLN A 567 -12.07 31.99 6.03
N VAL A 568 -12.48 30.74 6.21
CA VAL A 568 -12.21 29.65 5.27
C VAL A 568 -13.47 28.82 5.03
N GLN A 569 -13.75 28.52 3.77
CA GLN A 569 -14.76 27.52 3.40
C GLN A 569 -14.09 26.15 3.40
N VAL A 570 -14.64 25.20 4.13
CA VAL A 570 -14.16 23.81 4.18
C VAL A 570 -15.22 22.92 3.55
N THR A 571 -14.84 22.13 2.55
CA THR A 571 -15.73 21.20 1.84
C THR A 571 -15.15 19.80 1.89
N SER A 572 -15.96 18.80 2.22
CA SER A 572 -15.57 17.39 2.10
C SER A 572 -15.66 16.96 0.64
N ASP A 573 -14.58 16.40 0.10
CA ASP A 573 -14.57 15.80 -1.25
C ASP A 573 -15.32 14.46 -1.27
N VAL A 574 -15.66 13.90 -0.10
CA VAL A 574 -16.35 12.61 0.05
C VAL A 574 -17.86 12.81 0.13
N THR A 575 -18.34 13.72 0.98
CA THR A 575 -19.79 13.93 1.20
C THR A 575 -20.34 15.17 0.50
N CYS A 576 -19.47 16.01 -0.08
CA CYS A 576 -19.78 17.34 -0.61
C CYS A 576 -20.30 18.34 0.43
N GLU A 577 -20.33 17.97 1.71
CA GLU A 577 -20.74 18.85 2.79
C GLU A 577 -19.76 20.02 2.93
N SER A 578 -20.29 21.22 3.13
CA SER A 578 -19.48 22.44 3.16
C SER A 578 -19.88 23.35 4.33
N THR A 579 -18.89 23.94 5.00
CA THR A 579 -19.13 24.89 6.10
C THR A 579 -18.15 26.07 6.02
N LEU A 580 -18.66 27.28 6.31
CA LEU A 580 -17.84 28.49 6.41
C LEU A 580 -17.40 28.69 7.86
N LEU A 581 -16.09 28.73 8.08
CA LEU A 581 -15.48 28.86 9.41
C LEU A 581 -14.81 30.22 9.59
N ASN A 582 -15.03 30.82 10.75
CA ASN A 582 -14.22 31.91 11.29
C ASN A 582 -13.05 31.32 12.09
N TYR A 583 -11.85 31.88 11.93
CA TYR A 583 -10.67 31.38 12.63
C TYR A 583 -9.75 32.48 13.16
N ALA A 584 -8.97 32.15 14.18
CA ALA A 584 -7.76 32.86 14.57
C ALA A 584 -6.69 31.89 15.10
N VAL A 585 -5.43 32.06 14.73
CA VAL A 585 -4.31 31.28 15.25
C VAL A 585 -3.14 32.18 15.58
N LEU A 586 -2.64 32.06 16.81
CA LEU A 586 -1.52 32.79 17.36
C LEU A 586 -0.36 31.84 17.64
N TYR A 587 0.81 32.14 17.09
CA TYR A 587 2.08 31.47 17.38
C TYR A 587 3.03 32.44 18.06
N LEU A 588 3.45 32.13 19.29
CA LEU A 588 4.31 32.97 20.12
C LEU A 588 5.81 32.55 20.05
N GLY A 589 6.13 31.50 19.30
CA GLY A 589 7.48 30.94 19.21
C GLY A 589 7.68 29.63 19.99
N GLY A 590 8.64 28.83 19.54
CA GLY A 590 8.94 27.52 20.13
C GLY A 590 7.76 26.56 19.91
N HIS A 591 7.17 26.06 21.00
CA HIS A 591 6.01 25.15 20.96
C HIS A 591 4.69 25.84 21.34
N HIS A 592 4.70 27.16 21.55
CA HIS A 592 3.51 27.91 21.99
C HIS A 592 2.64 28.32 20.80
N LEU A 593 1.60 27.52 20.57
CA LEU A 593 0.61 27.73 19.52
C LEU A 593 -0.81 27.55 20.07
N THR A 594 -1.68 28.51 19.78
CA THR A 594 -3.10 28.46 20.12
C THR A 594 -3.92 28.86 18.89
N GLY A 595 -4.88 28.01 18.52
CA GLY A 595 -5.83 28.26 17.45
C GLY A 595 -7.27 28.16 17.93
N GLY A 596 -8.18 28.85 17.24
CA GLY A 596 -9.61 28.73 17.47
C GLY A 596 -10.35 28.78 16.14
N VAL A 597 -11.35 27.92 15.98
CA VAL A 597 -12.26 27.91 14.84
C VAL A 597 -13.70 27.78 15.32
N ARG A 598 -14.63 28.35 14.55
CA ARG A 598 -16.07 28.15 14.74
C ARG A 598 -16.83 28.38 13.44
N PRO A 599 -18.04 27.82 13.27
CA PRO A 599 -18.94 28.21 12.21
C PRO A 599 -19.21 29.73 12.19
N ALA A 600 -19.47 30.27 11.00
CA ALA A 600 -19.78 31.69 10.83
C ALA A 600 -21.22 32.02 11.27
N ASP A 601 -21.38 32.89 12.27
CA ASP A 601 -22.70 33.28 12.84
C ASP A 601 -23.44 34.36 12.01
N GLY A 602 -23.24 34.38 10.69
CA GLY A 602 -23.89 35.34 9.78
C GLY A 602 -23.02 36.54 9.32
N PRO A 603 -23.59 37.42 8.47
CA PRO A 603 -22.83 38.48 7.79
C PRO A 603 -22.28 39.52 8.77
N GLY A 604 -20.96 39.74 8.79
CA GLY A 604 -20.28 40.82 9.54
C GLY A 604 -19.61 40.43 10.87
N SER A 605 -19.90 39.24 11.43
CA SER A 605 -19.23 38.73 12.64
C SER A 605 -17.71 38.60 12.47
N ALA A 606 -17.27 38.18 11.28
CA ALA A 606 -15.85 38.02 10.95
C ALA A 606 -15.09 39.34 10.89
N ALA A 607 -15.66 40.38 10.27
CA ALA A 607 -15.00 41.67 10.12
C ALA A 607 -14.74 42.37 11.48
N ALA A 608 -15.65 42.18 12.45
CA ALA A 608 -15.45 42.65 13.81
C ALA A 608 -14.32 41.88 14.51
N MET A 609 -14.36 40.54 14.44
CA MET A 609 -13.33 39.67 15.01
C MET A 609 -11.93 39.97 14.45
N VAL A 610 -11.79 40.03 13.12
CA VAL A 610 -10.53 40.35 12.43
C VAL A 610 -9.99 41.69 12.91
N ARG A 611 -10.84 42.72 13.03
CA ARG A 611 -10.44 44.06 13.46
C ARG A 611 -9.97 44.10 14.92
N GLU A 612 -10.71 43.49 15.83
CA GLU A 612 -10.39 43.50 17.26
C GLU A 612 -9.10 42.72 17.56
N ILE A 613 -8.99 41.49 17.05
CA ILE A 613 -7.84 40.61 17.29
C ILE A 613 -6.58 41.20 16.64
N SER A 614 -6.68 41.64 15.38
CA SER A 614 -5.55 42.30 14.70
C SER A 614 -5.14 43.59 15.40
N GLY A 615 -6.10 44.37 15.90
CA GLY A 615 -5.82 45.63 16.60
C GLY A 615 -5.08 45.44 17.92
N ALA A 616 -5.38 44.38 18.66
CA ALA A 616 -4.62 44.01 19.87
C ALA A 616 -3.21 43.51 19.52
N PHE A 617 -3.07 42.71 18.45
CA PHE A 617 -1.78 42.21 17.99
C PHE A 617 -0.84 43.33 17.52
N SER A 618 -1.34 44.30 16.75
CA SER A 618 -0.54 45.44 16.30
C SER A 618 -0.04 46.34 17.45
N LYS A 619 -0.65 46.25 18.63
CA LYS A 619 -0.21 46.91 19.86
C LYS A 619 0.71 46.03 20.73
N SER A 620 1.04 44.82 20.27
CA SER A 620 1.79 43.81 21.03
C SER A 620 1.16 43.41 22.37
N ASP A 621 -0.16 43.57 22.52
CA ASP A 621 -0.90 43.14 23.72
C ASP A 621 -1.36 41.67 23.56
N PHE A 622 -0.40 40.75 23.62
CA PHE A 622 -0.68 39.31 23.47
C PHE A 622 -1.67 38.76 24.51
N PRO A 623 -1.66 39.19 25.79
CA PRO A 623 -2.70 38.81 26.74
C PRO A 623 -4.11 39.23 26.28
N ALA A 624 -4.27 40.41 25.67
CA ALA A 624 -5.56 40.80 25.09
C ALA A 624 -5.93 39.95 23.86
N VAL A 625 -4.96 39.58 23.01
CA VAL A 625 -5.20 38.67 21.87
C VAL A 625 -5.76 37.34 22.37
N ILE A 626 -5.13 36.71 23.37
CA ILE A 626 -5.56 35.42 23.93
C ILE A 626 -6.98 35.54 24.51
N ARG A 627 -7.27 36.58 25.31
CA ARG A 627 -8.62 36.81 25.86
C ARG A 627 -9.68 37.02 24.77
N LEU A 628 -9.34 37.73 23.70
CA LEU A 628 -10.24 37.93 22.57
C LEU A 628 -10.49 36.61 21.82
N MET A 629 -9.48 35.77 21.67
CA MET A 629 -9.64 34.43 21.10
C MET A 629 -10.52 33.55 21.98
N GLU A 630 -10.27 33.47 23.29
CA GLU A 630 -11.11 32.72 24.24
C GLU A 630 -12.57 33.19 24.20
N ARG A 631 -12.82 34.50 24.12
CA ARG A 631 -14.18 35.06 24.00
C ARG A 631 -14.86 34.66 22.70
N ASN A 632 -14.12 34.61 21.59
CA ASN A 632 -14.68 34.33 20.27
C ASN A 632 -14.84 32.82 19.99
N PHE A 633 -14.01 31.96 20.56
CA PHE A 633 -13.96 30.53 20.22
C PHE A 633 -14.29 29.60 21.40
N GLY A 634 -14.30 30.10 22.64
CA GLY A 634 -14.71 29.33 23.83
C GLY A 634 -13.85 28.08 24.06
N SER A 635 -14.50 26.92 24.15
CA SER A 635 -13.86 25.61 24.28
C SER A 635 -13.28 25.06 22.96
N SER A 636 -13.49 25.74 21.83
CA SER A 636 -13.00 25.31 20.50
C SER A 636 -11.54 25.72 20.26
N ASN A 637 -10.68 25.48 21.26
CA ASN A 637 -9.26 25.83 21.21
C ASN A 637 -8.44 24.62 20.76
N TYR A 638 -7.60 24.85 19.76
CA TYR A 638 -6.71 23.86 19.16
C TYR A 638 -5.26 24.23 19.49
N SER A 639 -4.42 23.21 19.64
CA SER A 639 -3.00 23.35 19.89
C SER A 639 -2.22 22.39 18.99
N LEU A 640 -0.89 22.44 19.07
CA LEU A 640 -0.05 21.47 18.36
C LEU A 640 -0.37 20.01 18.72
N LYS A 641 -0.93 19.74 19.92
CA LYS A 641 -1.32 18.39 20.37
C LYS A 641 -2.62 17.88 19.76
N THR A 642 -3.44 18.76 19.18
CA THR A 642 -4.74 18.39 18.61
C THR A 642 -4.70 18.21 17.10
N LEU A 643 -3.54 18.46 16.47
CA LEU A 643 -3.35 18.30 15.03
C LEU A 643 -3.29 16.83 14.60
N PHE A 644 -3.46 16.59 13.29
CA PHE A 644 -3.26 15.28 12.68
C PHE A 644 -1.79 14.93 12.81
N LYS A 645 -1.47 13.65 12.94
CA LYS A 645 -0.10 13.23 13.25
C LYS A 645 0.91 13.74 12.23
N ASP A 646 0.58 13.67 10.95
CA ASP A 646 1.50 14.05 9.88
C ASP A 646 1.75 15.56 9.88
N GLU A 647 0.70 16.37 10.04
CA GLU A 647 0.81 17.84 10.15
C GLU A 647 1.51 18.26 11.44
N GLN A 648 1.22 17.58 12.56
CA GLN A 648 1.91 17.78 13.81
C GLN A 648 3.42 17.55 13.64
N ARG A 649 3.80 16.44 12.99
CA ARG A 649 5.20 16.09 12.78
C ARG A 649 5.88 17.10 11.85
N LYS A 650 5.23 17.49 10.76
CA LYS A 650 5.73 18.48 9.81
C LYS A 650 6.00 19.84 10.47
N ILE A 651 5.06 20.34 11.28
CA ILE A 651 5.23 21.59 12.02
C ILE A 651 6.34 21.46 13.07
N LEU A 652 6.41 20.34 13.78
CA LEU A 652 7.50 20.06 14.73
C LEU A 652 8.86 20.04 14.04
N ASP A 653 8.97 19.38 12.89
CA ASP A 653 10.20 19.31 12.10
C ASP A 653 10.63 20.69 11.63
N ALA A 654 9.70 21.56 11.18
CA ALA A 654 10.00 22.95 10.81
C ALA A 654 10.49 23.79 12.02
N ILE A 655 9.88 23.61 13.20
CA ILE A 655 10.33 24.26 14.44
C ILE A 655 11.72 23.77 14.83
N LEU A 656 11.97 22.46 14.74
CA LEU A 656 13.25 21.84 15.06
C LEU A 656 14.35 22.21 14.07
N GLU A 657 14.08 22.30 12.78
CA GLU A 657 15.05 22.68 11.75
C GLU A 657 15.66 24.04 12.04
N SER A 658 14.82 25.04 12.35
CA SER A 658 15.31 26.38 12.74
C SER A 658 16.18 26.33 13.99
N THR A 659 15.81 25.50 14.97
CA THR A 659 16.55 25.33 16.23
C THR A 659 17.88 24.64 15.99
N LEU A 660 17.90 23.62 15.13
CA LEU A 660 19.10 22.85 14.78
C LEU A 660 20.07 23.69 13.93
N ALA A 661 19.59 24.58 13.07
CA ALA A 661 20.43 25.51 12.31
C ALA A 661 21.13 26.55 13.22
N ASP A 662 20.42 27.07 14.23
CA ASP A 662 21.01 27.94 15.25
C ASP A 662 22.10 27.17 16.04
N ILE A 663 21.82 25.92 16.42
CA ILE A 663 22.77 25.02 17.08
C ILE A 663 23.98 24.73 16.18
N GLU A 664 23.79 24.46 14.88
CA GLU A 664 24.87 24.24 13.89
C GLU A 664 25.84 25.41 13.86
N THR A 665 25.31 26.63 13.87
CA THR A 665 26.12 27.86 13.82
C THR A 665 27.04 27.96 15.03
N VAL A 666 26.52 27.64 16.22
CA VAL A 666 27.31 27.64 17.46
C VAL A 666 28.39 26.55 17.43
N TYR A 667 28.05 25.32 17.05
CA TYR A 667 29.02 24.23 16.97
C TYR A 667 30.11 24.50 15.92
N ARG A 668 29.75 25.09 14.78
CA ARG A 668 30.71 25.51 13.75
C ARG A 668 31.71 26.52 14.29
N GLN A 669 31.23 27.54 14.99
CA GLN A 669 32.11 28.55 15.59
C GLN A 669 33.10 27.92 16.58
N ILE A 670 32.64 26.98 17.41
CA ILE A 670 33.50 26.24 18.35
C ILE A 670 34.55 25.43 17.59
N TYR A 671 34.14 24.66 16.58
CA TYR A 671 35.06 23.79 15.85
C TYR A 671 36.09 24.58 15.04
N GLU A 672 35.67 25.58 14.26
CA GLU A 672 36.57 26.36 13.40
C GLU A 672 37.64 27.11 14.22
N GLN A 673 37.28 27.64 15.38
CA GLN A 673 38.23 28.29 16.29
C GLN A 673 39.30 27.34 16.83
N HIS A 674 38.97 26.05 16.99
CA HIS A 674 39.84 25.04 17.60
C HIS A 674 40.38 24.00 16.60
N ALA A 675 40.05 24.10 15.31
CA ALA A 675 40.48 23.16 14.27
C ALA A 675 42.02 23.01 14.15
N PRO A 676 42.85 24.07 14.31
CA PRO A 676 44.31 23.89 14.35
C PRO A 676 44.79 23.05 15.54
N LEU A 677 44.18 23.23 16.72
CA LEU A 677 44.50 22.44 17.91
C LEU A 677 44.02 20.99 17.73
N ALA A 678 42.83 20.80 17.16
CA ALA A 678 42.31 19.47 16.90
C ALA A 678 43.23 18.66 15.97
N ARG A 679 43.73 19.28 14.88
CA ARG A 679 44.71 18.68 13.97
C ARG A 679 46.03 18.35 14.67
N PHE A 680 46.55 19.26 15.49
CA PHE A 680 47.76 19.02 16.27
C PHE A 680 47.63 17.84 17.25
N LEU A 681 46.49 17.71 17.93
CA LEU A 681 46.22 16.60 18.84
C LEU A 681 46.10 15.27 18.08
N ALA A 682 45.44 15.27 16.92
CA ALA A 682 45.35 14.11 16.05
C ALA A 682 46.73 13.63 15.56
N ASP A 683 47.61 14.56 15.15
CA ASP A 683 48.99 14.25 14.73
C ASP A 683 49.81 13.60 15.86
N LEU A 684 49.53 13.97 17.11
CA LEU A 684 50.15 13.38 18.30
C LEU A 684 49.46 12.08 18.78
N MET A 685 48.44 11.59 18.07
CA MET A 685 47.58 10.47 18.48
C MET A 685 46.94 10.68 19.86
N VAL A 686 46.68 11.93 20.24
CA VAL A 686 45.98 12.29 21.49
C VAL A 686 44.48 12.39 21.20
N PRO A 687 43.61 11.66 21.94
CA PRO A 687 42.17 11.75 21.76
C PRO A 687 41.67 13.19 21.95
N LEU A 688 40.80 13.66 21.05
CA LEU A 688 40.18 14.97 21.18
C LEU A 688 39.34 15.04 22.45
N PRO A 689 39.36 16.17 23.19
CA PRO A 689 38.41 16.41 24.26
C PRO A 689 36.97 16.28 23.74
N LYS A 690 36.10 15.63 24.51
CA LYS A 690 34.72 15.31 24.11
C LYS A 690 33.95 16.49 23.52
N ALA A 691 34.11 17.69 24.07
CA ALA A 691 33.42 18.89 23.57
C ALA A 691 33.86 19.29 22.14
N ILE A 692 35.16 19.20 21.83
CA ILE A 692 35.69 19.49 20.49
C ILE A 692 35.34 18.36 19.52
N HIS A 693 35.39 17.11 19.99
CA HIS A 693 35.01 15.93 19.21
C HIS A 693 33.54 16.00 18.77
N THR A 694 32.62 16.27 19.68
CA THR A 694 31.19 16.42 19.35
C THR A 694 30.93 17.61 18.41
N ALA A 695 31.67 18.71 18.55
CA ALA A 695 31.56 19.84 17.63
C ALA A 695 32.07 19.48 16.22
N ALA A 696 33.19 18.77 16.13
CA ALA A 696 33.74 18.27 14.86
C ALA A 696 32.74 17.32 14.18
N GLU A 697 32.16 16.38 14.93
CA GLU A 697 31.17 15.41 14.45
C GLU A 697 29.97 16.10 13.80
N PHE A 698 29.38 17.06 14.50
CA PHE A 698 28.22 17.78 14.00
C PHE A 698 28.55 18.61 12.75
N VAL A 699 29.65 19.37 12.78
CA VAL A 699 30.03 20.31 11.72
C VAL A 699 30.45 19.60 10.44
N ILE A 700 31.26 18.54 10.55
CA ILE A 700 31.74 17.78 9.41
C ILE A 700 30.59 17.00 8.77
N THR A 701 29.72 16.37 9.57
CA THR A 701 28.54 15.64 9.06
C THR A 701 27.57 16.59 8.33
N ALA A 702 27.25 17.74 8.91
CA ALA A 702 26.40 18.75 8.26
C ALA A 702 27.07 19.34 7.00
N GLY A 703 28.39 19.52 7.04
CA GLY A 703 29.20 19.91 5.89
C GLY A 703 29.10 18.91 4.74
N LEU A 704 29.34 17.63 4.99
CA LEU A 704 29.27 16.57 4.00
C LEU A 704 27.88 16.52 3.35
N ARG A 705 26.81 16.53 4.17
CA ARG A 705 25.43 16.53 3.67
C ARG A 705 25.17 17.69 2.71
N ARG A 706 25.57 18.91 3.10
CA ARG A 706 25.41 20.11 2.26
C ARG A 706 26.18 20.01 0.95
N GLU A 707 27.44 19.58 0.97
CA GLU A 707 28.27 19.48 -0.25
C GLU A 707 27.79 18.38 -1.20
N ILE A 708 27.32 17.25 -0.67
CA ILE A 708 26.72 16.16 -1.47
C ILE A 708 25.46 16.65 -2.18
N GLN A 709 24.67 17.53 -1.55
CA GLN A 709 23.42 18.05 -2.09
C GLN A 709 23.58 19.26 -3.03
N LYS A 710 24.79 19.78 -3.25
CA LYS A 710 25.01 20.91 -4.15
C LYS A 710 24.93 20.50 -5.62
N GLU A 711 24.48 21.43 -6.45
CA GLU A 711 24.51 21.31 -7.90
C GLU A 711 25.35 22.46 -8.50
N PRO A 712 26.53 22.18 -9.09
CA PRO A 712 27.20 20.89 -9.18
C PRO A 712 27.82 20.41 -7.85
N VAL A 713 27.97 19.11 -7.68
CA VAL A 713 28.59 18.50 -6.50
C VAL A 713 30.09 18.79 -6.50
N ASP A 714 30.62 19.39 -5.42
CA ASP A 714 32.05 19.61 -5.23
C ASP A 714 32.71 18.38 -4.59
N LEU A 715 33.06 17.41 -5.43
CA LEU A 715 33.72 16.16 -5.00
C LEU A 715 35.06 16.40 -4.28
N ALA A 716 35.79 17.47 -4.62
CA ALA A 716 37.05 17.78 -3.95
C ALA A 716 36.79 18.20 -2.50
N ARG A 717 35.76 19.03 -2.28
CA ARG A 717 35.34 19.43 -0.94
C ARG A 717 34.79 18.26 -0.13
N VAL A 718 34.00 17.37 -0.74
CA VAL A 718 33.50 16.15 -0.08
C VAL A 718 34.65 15.26 0.39
N ARG A 719 35.66 15.02 -0.47
CA ARG A 719 36.86 14.24 -0.09
C ARG A 719 37.63 14.91 1.06
N ALA A 720 37.84 16.23 1.00
CA ALA A 720 38.53 16.96 2.06
C ALA A 720 37.82 16.83 3.42
N LEU A 721 36.49 16.88 3.45
CA LEU A 721 35.71 16.69 4.69
C LEU A 721 35.76 15.25 5.21
N LEU A 722 35.81 14.25 4.33
CA LEU A 722 36.00 12.84 4.74
C LEU A 722 37.40 12.61 5.33
N GLU A 723 38.44 13.19 4.74
CA GLU A 723 39.79 13.15 5.28
C GLU A 723 39.87 13.87 6.63
N GLU A 724 39.20 15.01 6.77
CA GLU A 724 39.10 15.75 8.03
C GLU A 724 38.39 14.92 9.11
N ALA A 725 37.30 14.23 8.78
CA ALA A 725 36.61 13.31 9.69
C ALA A 725 37.53 12.17 10.15
N HIS A 726 38.25 11.56 9.21
CA HIS A 726 39.17 10.46 9.48
C HIS A 726 40.30 10.90 10.42
N ASN A 727 40.95 12.01 10.11
CA ASN A 727 42.05 12.55 10.91
C ASN A 727 41.58 12.97 12.30
N ALA A 728 40.37 13.53 12.43
CA ALA A 728 39.81 13.93 13.72
C ALA A 728 39.24 12.74 14.55
N GLY A 729 39.23 11.52 14.02
CA GLY A 729 38.62 10.36 14.69
C GLY A 729 37.12 10.53 14.93
N VAL A 730 36.43 11.22 14.02
CA VAL A 730 35.00 11.53 14.11
C VAL A 730 34.18 10.36 13.58
N ALA A 731 33.18 9.93 14.35
CA ALA A 731 32.19 8.98 13.87
C ALA A 731 31.19 9.72 12.98
N LEU A 732 31.12 9.35 11.69
CA LEU A 732 30.16 9.95 10.77
C LEU A 732 28.76 9.38 11.01
N ASP A 733 27.72 10.20 10.86
CA ASP A 733 26.33 9.74 10.78
C ASP A 733 26.10 8.99 9.46
N ALA A 734 26.47 7.71 9.48
CA ALA A 734 26.40 6.82 8.33
C ALA A 734 24.98 6.74 7.75
N ALA A 735 23.95 6.73 8.60
CA ALA A 735 22.57 6.60 8.15
C ALA A 735 22.11 7.83 7.35
N SER A 736 22.34 9.03 7.89
CA SER A 736 22.00 10.29 7.24
C SER A 736 22.79 10.52 5.95
N LEU A 737 24.10 10.24 5.97
CA LEU A 737 24.96 10.42 4.80
C LEU A 737 24.66 9.39 3.70
N ALA A 738 24.42 8.12 4.05
CA ALA A 738 24.02 7.09 3.09
C ALA A 738 22.69 7.44 2.41
N PHE A 739 21.71 7.94 3.16
CA PHE A 739 20.45 8.42 2.60
C PHE A 739 20.66 9.59 1.63
N THR A 740 21.48 10.57 2.01
CA THR A 740 21.77 11.76 1.20
C THR A 740 22.48 11.37 -0.12
N LEU A 741 23.49 10.50 -0.05
CA LEU A 741 24.20 9.98 -1.23
C LEU A 741 23.31 9.15 -2.13
N ARG A 742 22.44 8.32 -1.55
CA ARG A 742 21.44 7.57 -2.30
C ARG A 742 20.55 8.53 -3.10
N GLN A 743 19.91 9.51 -2.47
CA GLN A 743 19.06 10.47 -3.18
C GLN A 743 19.79 11.18 -4.33
N GLN A 744 21.04 11.60 -4.10
CA GLN A 744 21.81 12.30 -5.12
C GLN A 744 22.27 11.40 -6.27
N THR A 745 22.71 10.17 -5.98
CA THR A 745 23.02 9.21 -7.06
C THR A 745 21.77 8.83 -7.86
N GLU A 746 20.60 8.71 -7.23
CA GLU A 746 19.33 8.48 -7.91
C GLU A 746 18.96 9.66 -8.83
N HIS A 747 19.12 10.89 -8.35
CA HIS A 747 18.87 12.11 -9.13
C HIS A 747 19.80 12.22 -10.35
N LEU A 748 21.11 12.05 -10.14
CA LEU A 748 22.12 12.08 -11.20
C LEU A 748 21.92 10.96 -12.22
N ALA A 749 21.51 9.76 -11.79
CA ALA A 749 21.14 8.67 -12.70
C ALA A 749 19.92 9.02 -13.55
N GLY A 750 18.93 9.69 -12.97
CA GLY A 750 17.79 10.24 -13.69
C GLY A 750 18.22 11.15 -14.84
N MET A 751 19.05 12.15 -14.54
CA MET A 751 19.56 13.12 -15.53
C MET A 751 20.45 12.47 -16.59
N ALA A 752 21.36 11.57 -16.18
CA ALA A 752 22.35 11.00 -17.09
C ALA A 752 21.80 9.88 -17.98
N LEU A 753 20.76 9.15 -17.54
CA LEU A 753 20.35 7.87 -18.13
C LEU A 753 18.83 7.73 -18.37
N CYS A 754 17.97 8.43 -17.64
CA CYS A 754 16.51 8.33 -17.80
C CYS A 754 15.87 9.45 -18.60
N ASP A 755 16.44 10.66 -18.60
CA ASP A 755 15.82 11.79 -19.28
C ASP A 755 15.54 11.47 -20.76
N SER A 756 14.51 12.14 -21.27
CA SER A 756 13.88 12.10 -22.62
C SER A 756 14.82 12.22 -23.84
N ARG A 757 16.09 11.88 -23.69
CA ARG A 757 17.07 11.68 -24.74
C ARG A 757 16.53 10.66 -25.72
N ASP A 758 16.20 11.17 -26.90
CA ASP A 758 16.00 10.36 -28.09
C ASP A 758 17.22 9.43 -28.21
N PRO A 759 17.04 8.10 -28.17
CA PRO A 759 18.13 7.16 -28.36
C PRO A 759 18.88 7.42 -29.67
N ALA A 760 18.23 8.06 -30.65
CA ALA A 760 18.81 8.44 -31.92
C ALA A 760 19.62 9.76 -31.89
N ALA A 761 19.65 10.52 -30.80
CA ALA A 761 20.45 11.74 -30.68
C ALA A 761 21.95 11.44 -30.41
N ASP A 762 22.83 12.28 -30.93
CA ASP A 762 24.26 12.20 -30.64
C ASP A 762 24.59 12.57 -29.19
N VAL A 763 25.69 12.04 -28.67
CA VAL A 763 26.14 12.33 -27.30
C VAL A 763 26.71 13.74 -27.26
N THR A 764 26.21 14.56 -26.35
CA THR A 764 26.70 15.93 -26.09
C THR A 764 27.76 15.94 -24.98
N ASP A 765 28.52 17.02 -24.87
CA ASP A 765 29.44 17.21 -23.72
C ASP A 765 28.69 17.21 -22.38
N SER A 766 27.45 17.72 -22.35
CA SER A 766 26.60 17.71 -21.16
C SER A 766 26.21 16.28 -20.74
N ASP A 767 25.87 15.42 -21.70
CA ASP A 767 25.52 14.03 -21.44
C ASP A 767 26.71 13.27 -20.83
N LEU A 768 27.90 13.49 -21.40
CA LEU A 768 29.13 12.88 -20.91
C LEU A 768 29.50 13.39 -19.51
N ALA A 769 29.40 14.70 -19.27
CA ALA A 769 29.67 15.29 -17.96
C ALA A 769 28.71 14.79 -16.87
N ALA A 770 27.41 14.63 -17.20
CA ALA A 770 26.43 14.07 -16.28
C ALA A 770 26.77 12.62 -15.91
N LEU A 771 27.14 11.80 -16.90
CA LEU A 771 27.56 10.41 -16.67
C LEU A 771 28.87 10.31 -15.88
N GLU A 772 29.87 11.14 -16.19
CA GLU A 772 31.14 11.22 -15.45
C GLU A 772 30.89 11.64 -13.98
N THR A 773 29.96 12.56 -13.74
CA THR A 773 29.56 12.97 -12.38
C THR A 773 28.90 11.83 -11.60
N LEU A 774 27.98 11.10 -12.24
CA LEU A 774 27.34 9.92 -11.66
C LEU A 774 28.38 8.83 -11.33
N ASP A 775 29.28 8.54 -12.27
CA ASP A 775 30.36 7.57 -12.07
C ASP A 775 31.27 7.92 -10.89
N ALA A 776 31.61 9.20 -10.75
CA ALA A 776 32.42 9.68 -9.64
C ALA A 776 31.69 9.58 -8.30
N MET A 777 30.38 9.85 -8.26
CA MET A 777 29.55 9.69 -7.05
C MET A 777 29.37 8.24 -6.64
N VAL A 778 29.13 7.33 -7.58
CA VAL A 778 29.08 5.88 -7.32
C VAL A 778 30.45 5.37 -6.86
N SER A 779 31.53 5.89 -7.45
CA SER A 779 32.89 5.57 -7.00
C SER A 779 33.13 6.04 -5.57
N LEU A 780 32.67 7.24 -5.20
CA LEU A 780 32.76 7.73 -3.83
C LEU A 780 32.03 6.80 -2.87
N ALA A 781 30.79 6.40 -3.19
CA ALA A 781 29.99 5.51 -2.38
C ALA A 781 30.70 4.18 -2.06
N ALA A 782 31.46 3.63 -3.00
CA ALA A 782 32.20 2.37 -2.82
C ALA A 782 33.40 2.47 -1.85
N HIS A 783 33.88 3.68 -1.52
CA HIS A 783 35.03 3.91 -0.65
C HIS A 783 34.64 4.45 0.74
N LEU A 784 33.35 4.57 1.02
CA LEU A 784 32.86 5.03 2.32
C LEU A 784 32.92 3.91 3.36
N PRO A 785 33.07 4.25 4.65
CA PRO A 785 33.07 3.27 5.73
C PRO A 785 31.68 2.70 6.05
N PHE A 786 30.68 2.97 5.20
CA PHE A 786 29.29 2.53 5.34
C PHE A 786 28.68 2.24 3.97
N ASP A 787 27.70 1.34 3.94
CA ASP A 787 27.04 0.93 2.70
C ASP A 787 26.03 1.97 2.20
N VAL A 788 26.03 2.21 0.88
CA VAL A 788 25.03 3.03 0.20
C VAL A 788 24.16 2.12 -0.65
N TYR A 789 22.85 2.14 -0.42
CA TYR A 789 21.89 1.33 -1.17
C TYR A 789 21.59 1.94 -2.55
N LEU A 790 22.22 1.42 -3.60
CA LEU A 790 22.16 1.95 -4.98
C LEU A 790 21.08 1.30 -5.86
N TRP A 791 20.01 0.75 -5.27
CA TRP A 791 19.02 -0.08 -5.97
C TRP A 791 18.34 0.61 -7.16
N ARG A 792 17.91 1.87 -7.01
CA ARG A 792 17.23 2.59 -8.09
C ARG A 792 18.22 3.02 -9.16
N THR A 793 19.41 3.46 -8.78
CA THR A 793 20.54 3.73 -9.68
C THR A 793 20.89 2.51 -10.54
N GLN A 794 20.93 1.31 -9.94
CA GLN A 794 21.13 0.05 -10.67
C GLN A 794 20.00 -0.24 -11.67
N ASN A 795 18.74 0.00 -11.31
CA ASN A 795 17.61 -0.21 -12.22
C ASN A 795 17.67 0.75 -13.41
N THR A 796 17.93 2.03 -13.14
CA THR A 796 18.12 3.05 -14.18
C THR A 796 19.27 2.70 -15.13
N TYR A 797 20.39 2.24 -14.57
CA TYR A 797 21.52 1.74 -15.37
C TYR A 797 21.13 0.52 -16.21
N TYR A 798 20.43 -0.45 -15.62
CA TYR A 798 20.02 -1.67 -16.31
C TYR A 798 19.03 -1.40 -17.46
N ASP A 799 18.10 -0.46 -17.30
CA ASP A 799 17.24 0.02 -18.40
C ASP A 799 18.09 0.65 -19.52
N ALA A 800 18.99 1.56 -19.16
CA ALA A 800 19.88 2.22 -20.12
C ALA A 800 20.80 1.22 -20.85
N LEU A 801 21.22 0.13 -20.20
CA LEU A 801 22.01 -0.94 -20.80
C LEU A 801 21.27 -1.64 -21.95
N HIS A 802 19.93 -1.73 -21.88
CA HIS A 802 19.12 -2.35 -22.93
C HIS A 802 18.61 -1.34 -23.96
N ARG A 803 18.33 -0.10 -23.53
CA ARG A 803 17.71 0.94 -24.35
C ARG A 803 18.73 1.85 -25.06
N LEU A 804 19.72 2.36 -24.34
CA LEU A 804 20.65 3.40 -24.82
C LEU A 804 21.98 2.82 -25.28
N TYR A 805 22.57 1.92 -24.51
CA TYR A 805 23.90 1.37 -24.75
C TYR A 805 24.05 0.75 -26.16
N PRO A 806 23.14 -0.09 -26.68
CA PRO A 806 23.32 -0.69 -28.00
C PRO A 806 23.38 0.36 -29.13
N VAL A 807 22.60 1.44 -29.00
CA VAL A 807 22.52 2.51 -30.00
C VAL A 807 23.78 3.37 -29.98
N ILE A 808 24.25 3.76 -28.78
CA ILE A 808 25.46 4.59 -28.63
C ILE A 808 26.71 3.79 -28.98
N GLN A 809 26.77 2.51 -28.60
CA GLN A 809 27.86 1.60 -28.93
C GLN A 809 28.06 1.47 -30.44
N ALA A 810 26.96 1.39 -31.21
CA ALA A 810 27.03 1.34 -32.68
C ALA A 810 27.69 2.59 -33.29
N ARG A 811 27.58 3.74 -32.63
CA ARG A 811 28.15 5.04 -33.09
C ARG A 811 29.56 5.32 -32.56
N ALA A 812 30.00 4.64 -31.51
CA ALA A 812 31.32 4.82 -30.88
C ALA A 812 32.52 4.62 -31.83
N ALA A 813 32.31 3.92 -32.96
CA ALA A 813 33.31 3.80 -34.02
C ALA A 813 33.58 5.14 -34.74
N GLN A 814 32.56 5.99 -34.87
CA GLN A 814 32.56 7.20 -35.70
C GLN A 814 32.59 8.51 -34.90
N HIS A 815 32.15 8.49 -33.63
CA HIS A 815 32.07 9.67 -32.77
C HIS A 815 32.87 9.50 -31.48
N ASP A 816 33.80 10.42 -31.21
CA ASP A 816 34.70 10.37 -30.04
C ASP A 816 33.94 10.48 -28.71
N LEU A 817 32.97 11.39 -28.62
CA LEU A 817 32.12 11.55 -27.43
C LEU A 817 31.34 10.27 -27.11
N SER A 818 30.81 9.58 -28.14
CA SER A 818 30.13 8.29 -27.94
C SER A 818 31.08 7.20 -27.47
N ARG A 819 32.33 7.19 -27.94
CA ARG A 819 33.37 6.25 -27.48
C ARG A 819 33.74 6.48 -26.02
N ARG A 820 33.91 7.74 -25.61
CA ARG A 820 34.18 8.11 -24.22
C ARG A 820 33.00 7.74 -23.31
N TRP A 821 31.78 8.07 -23.74
CA TRP A 821 30.55 7.74 -23.03
C TRP A 821 30.45 6.24 -22.77
N VAL A 822 30.68 5.40 -23.79
CA VAL A 822 30.71 3.94 -23.65
C VAL A 822 31.71 3.48 -22.60
N GLY A 823 32.92 4.05 -22.61
CA GLY A 823 33.96 3.69 -21.64
C GLY A 823 33.54 3.98 -20.20
N VAL A 824 33.00 5.19 -19.95
CA VAL A 824 32.48 5.57 -18.62
C VAL A 824 31.28 4.72 -18.25
N PHE A 825 30.38 4.44 -19.19
CA PHE A 825 29.17 3.65 -18.97
C PHE A 825 29.49 2.21 -18.56
N LEU A 826 30.46 1.55 -19.22
CA LEU A 826 30.89 0.21 -18.85
C LEU A 826 31.59 0.18 -17.48
N GLY A 827 32.46 1.16 -17.21
CA GLY A 827 33.11 1.30 -15.91
C GLY A 827 32.13 1.55 -14.76
N LEU A 828 31.07 2.32 -15.01
CA LEU A 828 29.96 2.51 -14.08
C LEU A 828 29.22 1.19 -13.82
N GLY A 829 29.00 0.36 -14.84
CA GLY A 829 28.38 -0.97 -14.71
C GLY A 829 29.14 -1.89 -13.77
N ASP A 830 30.47 -1.94 -13.89
CA ASP A 830 31.33 -2.72 -13.00
C ASP A 830 31.20 -2.27 -11.54
N LYS A 831 31.17 -0.95 -11.29
CA LYS A 831 31.01 -0.36 -9.95
C LYS A 831 29.63 -0.61 -9.37
N LEU A 832 28.59 -0.61 -10.21
CA LEU A 832 27.22 -0.95 -9.84
C LEU A 832 26.99 -2.47 -9.70
N LYS A 833 28.01 -3.29 -9.99
CA LYS A 833 27.93 -4.75 -10.06
C LYS A 833 26.86 -5.23 -11.05
N VAL A 834 26.70 -4.56 -12.19
CA VAL A 834 25.79 -4.98 -13.28
C VAL A 834 26.61 -5.59 -14.40
N LYS A 835 26.26 -6.80 -14.82
CA LYS A 835 26.95 -7.49 -15.91
C LYS A 835 26.55 -6.87 -17.25
N THR A 836 27.54 -6.39 -17.99
CA THR A 836 27.37 -5.65 -19.26
C THR A 836 27.64 -6.51 -20.51
N ALA A 837 28.12 -7.75 -20.34
CA ALA A 837 28.44 -8.72 -21.40
C ALA A 837 28.16 -10.17 -20.97
#